data_AF-A0A0Q6DTJ2-F1
#
_entry.id   AF-A0A0Q6DTJ2-F1
#
_cell.length_a   1.000
_cell.length_b   1.000
_cell.length_c   1.000
_cell.angle_alpha   90.00
_cell.angle_beta   90.00
_cell.angle_gamma   90.00
#
_symmetry.space_group_name_H-M   'P 1'
#
loop_
_entity.id
_entity.type
_entity.pdbx_description
1 polymer ?
#
loop_
_entity_poly.entity_id
_entity_poly.type
_entity_poly.pdbx_seq_one_letter_code
_entity_poly.pdbx_strand_id
1 'polypeptide(L)'
;MALETVDIVLDQTWRLISNAGAGSFRAVVKEGVDALFSIGTVAPEAESLLGMPERSISFDALDGKVWARGAGIRSVLSVTRVVDAGNPAPIVLDAPTLSASTFSTAIPANGEVAVAGSNVLGAKIVIKFPDDGRFKISPDGTRLRRGTLPVTPDVPIGIAVEVSHPLAPNSPRSKTFQLTPFLAALPALPMAAGAKMVALGDSLVAYSNNAGTPVSTSEKIVGSFAYGFLDHLRSIDQRVVFDTWFDASAPNGQNMAGANQGIFGDHMEWTHTNIAYVGGGIAPRLPAILARNPQIVLLEGGSNTINSNDNDKAGTAAYITGHFEQMLRRCREAGVYAILTVIFPRADWPAGDARYQVLRDVNVWIRAQAGRPGLLGILDPWADLAPADVLDPLMFMGDKVHIGQRGGWMVAKKHLLPILQTAVAPGSYFDTDATANNLMVPALAKLQGTAGGKSGGATGNVASNLLVNSVRNLSACVASKEVVSGDMEAQVLDLTPADLAAPAFWQAGIAFTVVSLPNPALGKWYRLALKMETVGPASVSTIRANVSLRSNANVVLANTVFQSGFSPDFGVSIADGNRVWWLVSNPIMAPDGGLSERFLVGLDLYGDKLSGPIKFKLSSPILREIPDPRPAWGY
;
A
#
# COMPACT_ATOMS: atom_id res chain seq x y z
N MET A 1 -27.23 34.94 31.88
CA MET A 1 -25.91 34.30 31.75
C MET A 1 -25.38 34.59 30.36
N ALA A 2 -24.25 35.29 30.25
CA ALA A 2 -23.55 35.45 28.98
C ALA A 2 -22.41 34.42 28.94
N LEU A 3 -22.42 33.54 27.94
CA LEU A 3 -21.32 32.61 27.67
C LEU A 3 -20.46 33.24 26.59
N GLU A 4 -19.25 33.65 26.94
CA GLU A 4 -18.25 34.06 25.97
C GLU A 4 -17.51 32.80 25.51
N THR A 5 -17.60 32.48 24.22
CA THR A 5 -17.01 31.27 23.62
C THR A 5 -16.07 31.69 22.50
N VAL A 6 -14.80 31.30 22.61
CA VAL A 6 -13.82 31.43 21.51
C VAL A 6 -13.70 30.08 20.83
N ASP A 7 -14.08 30.02 19.55
CA ASP A 7 -14.01 28.81 18.73
C ASP A 7 -12.75 28.82 17.85
N ILE A 8 -11.87 27.84 18.04
CA ILE A 8 -10.72 27.59 17.17
C ILE A 8 -11.00 26.34 16.35
N VAL A 9 -11.10 26.50 15.03
CA VAL A 9 -11.31 25.37 14.11
C VAL A 9 -9.95 24.74 13.79
N LEU A 10 -9.75 23.50 14.22
CA LEU A 10 -8.59 22.70 13.83
C LEU A 10 -8.91 21.95 12.52
N ASP A 11 -7.98 21.95 11.58
CA ASP A 11 -8.11 21.35 10.25
C ASP A 11 -7.90 19.82 10.25
N GLN A 12 -7.48 19.23 11.38
CA GLN A 12 -7.13 17.82 11.56
C GLN A 12 -7.60 17.27 12.91
N THR A 13 -7.53 15.95 13.10
CA THR A 13 -7.92 15.27 14.34
C THR A 13 -6.82 15.41 15.40
N TRP A 14 -7.09 16.20 16.45
CA TRP A 14 -6.17 16.40 17.57
C TRP A 14 -6.74 15.83 18.86
N ARG A 15 -5.87 15.31 19.73
CA ARG A 15 -6.27 14.98 21.11
C ARG A 15 -5.89 16.13 22.02
N LEU A 16 -6.89 16.73 22.67
CA LEU A 16 -6.68 17.72 23.73
C LEU A 16 -6.58 16.99 25.07
N ILE A 17 -5.40 17.05 25.71
CA ILE A 17 -5.21 16.53 27.07
C ILE A 17 -5.00 17.73 27.99
N SER A 18 -5.89 17.90 28.97
CA SER A 18 -5.73 18.91 30.02
C SER A 18 -5.13 18.24 31.26
N ASN A 19 -3.98 18.74 31.72
CA ASN A 19 -3.47 18.39 33.05
C ASN A 19 -4.31 19.14 34.08
N ALA A 20 -5.31 18.49 34.67
CA ALA A 20 -6.15 19.12 35.68
C ALA A 20 -5.50 18.99 37.07
N GLY A 21 -4.94 20.11 37.56
CA GLY A 21 -5.19 20.55 38.93
C GLY A 21 -6.53 21.31 38.96
N ALA A 22 -7.29 21.18 40.05
CA ALA A 22 -8.69 21.59 40.21
C ALA A 22 -9.09 22.92 39.52
N GLY A 23 -9.86 22.81 38.44
CA GLY A 23 -10.50 23.93 37.74
C GLY A 23 -11.26 23.43 36.50
N SER A 24 -12.58 23.58 36.50
CA SER A 24 -13.47 23.09 35.44
C SER A 24 -13.42 24.01 34.20
N PHE A 25 -13.09 23.45 33.04
CA PHE A 25 -13.29 24.08 31.73
C PHE A 25 -14.23 23.21 30.91
N ARG A 26 -15.16 23.83 30.18
CA ARG A 26 -16.11 23.13 29.30
C ARG A 26 -15.60 23.24 27.87
N ALA A 27 -15.33 22.12 27.21
CA ALA A 27 -15.12 22.05 25.77
C ALA A 27 -16.44 21.63 25.11
N VAL A 28 -16.93 22.42 24.16
CA VAL A 28 -18.16 22.12 23.40
C VAL A 28 -17.74 21.76 21.98
N VAL A 29 -18.08 20.56 21.51
CA VAL A 29 -17.98 20.20 20.10
C VAL A 29 -19.33 20.52 19.47
N LYS A 30 -19.40 21.52 18.59
CA LYS A 30 -20.64 21.91 17.93
C LYS A 30 -20.74 21.22 16.58
N GLU A 31 -21.52 20.14 16.49
CA GLU A 31 -22.00 19.66 15.18
C GLU A 31 -23.17 20.53 14.73
N GLY A 32 -23.19 20.90 13.45
CA GLY A 32 -24.32 21.60 12.86
C GLY A 32 -25.47 20.64 12.61
N VAL A 33 -26.31 20.40 13.64
CA VAL A 33 -27.78 20.26 13.67
C VAL A 33 -28.16 20.10 15.15
N ASP A 34 -29.20 20.80 15.61
CA ASP A 34 -29.59 20.96 17.02
C ASP A 34 -29.67 19.65 17.84
N ALA A 35 -28.79 19.52 18.84
CA ALA A 35 -29.01 18.65 19.99
C ALA A 35 -28.42 19.27 21.27
N LEU A 36 -29.26 19.40 22.29
CA LEU A 36 -28.94 19.94 23.62
C LEU A 36 -28.74 18.75 24.57
N PHE A 37 -27.54 18.58 25.15
CA PHE A 37 -27.32 17.61 26.22
C PHE A 37 -26.63 18.24 27.44
N SER A 38 -27.26 18.09 28.61
CA SER A 38 -26.68 18.42 29.91
C SER A 38 -26.02 17.18 30.52
N ILE A 39 -24.79 17.31 31.04
CA ILE A 39 -24.21 16.31 31.93
C ILE A 39 -24.68 16.62 33.35
N GLY A 40 -25.67 15.86 33.80
CA GLY A 40 -26.00 15.64 35.21
C GLY A 40 -26.21 14.13 35.40
N THR A 41 -25.95 13.61 36.60
CA THR A 41 -26.23 12.21 36.97
C THR A 41 -27.68 11.86 36.61
N VAL A 42 -27.88 10.96 35.64
CA VAL A 42 -29.17 10.36 35.32
C VAL A 42 -29.12 8.89 35.74
N ALA A 43 -30.07 8.50 36.57
CA ALA A 43 -30.34 7.11 36.95
C ALA A 43 -30.78 6.28 35.72
N PRO A 44 -30.64 4.94 35.75
CA PRO A 44 -30.88 4.13 34.57
C PRO A 44 -32.38 3.89 34.38
N GLU A 45 -32.98 4.45 33.33
CA GLU A 45 -34.20 3.93 32.66
C GLU A 45 -34.59 4.84 31.49
N ALA A 46 -34.48 4.34 30.25
CA ALA A 46 -35.41 4.55 29.12
C ALA A 46 -34.81 4.02 27.80
N GLU A 47 -35.48 3.01 27.23
CA GLU A 47 -35.24 2.46 25.90
C GLU A 47 -35.90 3.29 24.77
N SER A 48 -35.24 3.22 23.61
CA SER A 48 -35.73 3.28 22.22
C SER A 48 -36.61 4.45 21.74
N LEU A 49 -36.13 5.15 20.68
CA LEU A 49 -36.90 5.43 19.45
C LEU A 49 -36.02 6.09 18.36
N LEU A 50 -36.22 5.60 17.13
CA LEU A 50 -35.85 6.13 15.80
C LEU A 50 -34.49 5.70 15.20
N GLY A 51 -34.61 4.94 14.11
CA GLY A 51 -33.51 4.44 13.28
C GLY A 51 -32.90 5.49 12.34
N MET A 52 -31.60 5.67 12.48
CA MET A 52 -30.65 6.20 11.50
C MET A 52 -29.34 5.41 11.66
N PRO A 53 -28.49 5.30 10.63
CA PRO A 53 -27.27 4.49 10.71
C PRO A 53 -26.36 5.03 11.81
N GLU A 54 -26.12 4.21 12.84
CA GLU A 54 -25.28 4.55 13.99
C GLU A 54 -23.87 4.91 13.52
N ARG A 55 -23.51 6.20 13.62
CA ARG A 55 -22.15 6.61 13.93
C ARG A 55 -22.05 6.57 15.45
N SER A 56 -21.61 5.44 16.00
CA SER A 56 -21.46 5.31 17.45
C SER A 56 -20.37 6.25 17.96
N ILE A 57 -20.77 7.26 18.73
CA ILE A 57 -19.89 8.06 19.57
C ILE A 57 -19.99 7.48 20.98
N SER A 58 -19.02 6.66 21.37
CA SER A 58 -18.94 6.11 22.72
C SER A 58 -18.27 7.11 23.66
N PHE A 59 -18.95 7.45 24.76
CA PHE A 59 -18.41 8.27 25.84
C PHE A 59 -18.08 7.38 27.05
N ASP A 60 -16.82 7.33 27.45
CA ASP A 60 -16.41 6.62 28.67
C ASP A 60 -16.12 7.66 29.76
N ALA A 61 -17.03 7.77 30.73
CA ALA A 61 -17.08 8.87 31.69
C ALA A 61 -16.15 8.70 32.91
N LEU A 62 -15.34 7.63 32.95
CA LEU A 62 -14.58 7.28 34.16
C LEU A 62 -13.34 8.16 34.43
N ASP A 63 -12.90 9.00 33.47
CA ASP A 63 -11.57 9.66 33.54
C ASP A 63 -11.53 11.16 33.15
N GLY A 64 -12.67 11.83 32.96
CA GLY A 64 -12.68 13.25 32.54
C GLY A 64 -12.08 13.52 31.14
N LYS A 65 -12.09 12.52 30.25
CA LYS A 65 -11.60 12.60 28.87
C LYS A 65 -12.79 12.65 27.90
N VAL A 66 -12.76 13.57 26.94
CA VAL A 66 -13.77 13.66 25.86
C VAL A 66 -13.16 13.12 24.56
N TRP A 67 -13.92 12.33 23.80
CA TRP A 67 -13.52 11.73 22.53
C TRP A 67 -14.49 12.15 21.42
N ALA A 68 -13.99 12.42 20.22
CA ALA A 68 -14.80 12.56 19.01
C ALA A 68 -14.09 11.81 17.87
N ARG A 69 -14.80 10.92 17.16
CA ARG A 69 -14.27 10.14 16.04
C ARG A 69 -15.21 10.25 14.83
N GLY A 70 -14.65 10.66 13.69
CA GLY A 70 -15.33 10.57 12.40
C GLY A 70 -14.48 11.16 11.27
N ALA A 71 -14.50 10.49 10.11
CA ALA A 71 -13.89 11.01 8.90
C ALA A 71 -14.60 12.33 8.50
N GLY A 72 -13.84 13.42 8.40
CA GLY A 72 -14.38 14.74 8.06
C GLY A 72 -14.87 15.58 9.24
N ILE A 73 -14.70 15.13 10.49
CA ILE A 73 -15.05 15.94 11.67
C ILE A 73 -13.97 17.03 11.89
N ARG A 74 -14.37 18.30 11.76
CA ARG A 74 -13.57 19.44 12.23
C ARG A 74 -13.62 19.47 13.74
N SER A 75 -12.46 19.41 14.39
CA SER A 75 -12.40 19.57 15.85
C SER A 75 -12.42 21.06 16.17
N VAL A 76 -13.46 21.53 16.86
CA VAL A 76 -13.54 22.91 17.34
C VAL A 76 -13.10 22.94 18.80
N LEU A 77 -12.05 23.70 19.11
CA LEU A 77 -11.68 24.03 20.48
C LEU A 77 -12.49 25.26 20.89
N SER A 78 -13.57 25.05 21.62
CA SER A 78 -14.36 26.12 22.23
C SER A 78 -13.88 26.36 23.66
N VAL A 79 -13.35 27.54 23.95
CA VAL A 79 -13.04 27.96 25.33
C VAL A 79 -14.21 28.80 25.83
N THR A 80 -15.02 28.22 26.74
CA THR A 80 -16.16 28.93 27.34
C THR A 80 -15.87 29.29 28.79
N ARG A 81 -15.99 30.58 29.14
CA ARG A 81 -16.00 31.03 30.54
C ARG A 81 -17.43 31.07 31.05
N VAL A 82 -17.70 30.40 32.18
CA VAL A 82 -18.96 30.57 32.91
C VAL A 82 -18.79 31.78 33.85
N VAL A 83 -19.61 32.80 33.67
CA VAL A 83 -19.68 33.94 34.59
C VAL A 83 -20.84 33.64 35.55
N ASP A 84 -20.53 33.30 36.79
CA ASP A 84 -21.53 33.21 37.85
C ASP A 84 -22.08 34.62 38.13
N ALA A 85 -23.36 34.81 37.83
CA ALA A 85 -24.08 36.03 38.15
C ALA A 85 -24.91 35.80 39.41
N GLY A 86 -24.37 36.21 40.56
CA GLY A 86 -25.18 36.41 41.75
C GLY A 86 -26.16 37.55 41.53
N ASN A 87 -27.45 37.22 41.68
CA ASN A 87 -28.67 38.06 41.76
C ASN A 87 -29.45 38.36 40.45
N PRO A 88 -30.78 38.12 40.41
CA PRO A 88 -31.59 38.20 39.20
C PRO A 88 -32.27 39.57 39.04
N ALA A 89 -32.25 40.10 37.83
CA ALA A 89 -33.26 41.04 37.33
C ALA A 89 -33.62 40.65 35.89
N PRO A 90 -34.90 40.67 35.51
CA PRO A 90 -35.30 40.27 34.16
C PRO A 90 -35.00 41.39 33.19
N ILE A 91 -34.08 41.15 32.25
CA ILE A 91 -33.90 41.99 31.07
C ILE A 91 -34.50 41.21 29.89
N VAL A 92 -35.63 41.72 29.40
CA VAL A 92 -36.23 41.34 28.12
C VAL A 92 -35.32 41.87 27.00
N LEU A 93 -34.93 41.00 26.06
CA LEU A 93 -34.31 41.42 24.80
C LEU A 93 -35.05 40.79 23.63
N ASP A 94 -35.71 41.66 22.87
CA ASP A 94 -36.11 41.46 21.48
C ASP A 94 -34.86 41.16 20.62
N ALA A 95 -35.00 40.27 19.65
CA ALA A 95 -34.13 40.20 18.47
C ALA A 95 -34.23 41.54 17.70
N PRO A 96 -33.20 42.04 16.96
CA PRO A 96 -32.46 41.26 15.95
C PRO A 96 -31.02 41.71 15.64
N THR A 97 -30.44 41.09 14.60
CA THR A 97 -29.26 41.49 13.79
C THR A 97 -27.85 41.35 14.41
N LEU A 98 -27.23 40.18 14.20
CA LEU A 98 -25.78 40.03 14.19
C LEU A 98 -25.23 40.41 12.81
N SER A 99 -24.67 41.62 12.70
CA SER A 99 -23.78 42.01 11.60
C SER A 99 -22.40 41.41 11.82
N ALA A 100 -21.74 41.05 10.72
CA ALA A 100 -20.36 40.58 10.70
C ALA A 100 -19.43 41.67 11.28
N SER A 101 -18.82 41.41 12.42
CA SER A 101 -17.74 42.25 12.95
C SER A 101 -16.41 41.86 12.32
N THR A 102 -15.79 42.87 11.71
CA THR A 102 -14.53 42.87 10.99
C THR A 102 -13.35 42.45 11.87
N PHE A 103 -12.59 41.44 11.46
CA PHE A 103 -11.29 41.11 12.06
C PHE A 103 -10.23 42.07 11.51
N SER A 104 -9.61 42.86 12.39
CA SER A 104 -8.39 43.61 12.10
C SER A 104 -7.22 42.83 12.68
N THR A 105 -6.41 42.20 11.83
CA THR A 105 -5.23 41.42 12.24
C THR A 105 -3.98 41.94 11.54
N ALA A 106 -3.24 42.82 12.19
CA ALA A 106 -1.80 42.89 12.01
C ALA A 106 -1.19 41.76 12.86
N ILE A 107 -0.54 40.78 12.22
CA ILE A 107 0.13 39.67 12.88
C ILE A 107 1.56 40.12 13.23
N PRO A 108 1.94 40.25 14.51
CA PRO A 108 3.32 40.50 14.87
C PRO A 108 4.20 39.27 14.57
N ALA A 109 5.46 39.51 14.22
CA ALA A 109 6.44 38.48 13.81
C ALA A 109 6.82 37.46 14.91
N ASN A 110 6.22 37.55 16.10
CA ASN A 110 6.53 36.73 17.28
C ASN A 110 5.57 35.55 17.51
N GLY A 111 4.66 35.25 16.57
CA GLY A 111 3.77 34.08 16.66
C GLY A 111 2.60 34.19 17.66
N GLU A 112 2.32 35.39 18.18
CA GLU A 112 1.20 35.62 19.10
C GLU A 112 -0.10 35.93 18.34
N VAL A 113 -1.16 35.16 18.61
CA VAL A 113 -2.52 35.49 18.16
C VAL A 113 -3.28 36.10 19.32
N ALA A 114 -3.51 37.41 19.25
CA ALA A 114 -4.46 38.09 20.13
C ALA A 114 -5.87 37.91 19.55
N VAL A 115 -6.72 37.16 20.24
CA VAL A 115 -8.14 37.07 19.89
C VAL A 115 -8.86 38.20 20.62
N ALA A 116 -9.25 39.25 19.89
CA ALA A 116 -10.08 40.32 20.43
C ALA A 116 -11.53 39.81 20.57
N GLY A 117 -11.89 39.35 21.77
CA GLY A 117 -13.30 39.09 22.12
C GLY A 117 -14.07 40.41 22.23
N SER A 118 -15.23 40.49 21.60
CA SER A 118 -16.11 41.65 21.71
C SER A 118 -16.80 41.67 23.08
N ASN A 119 -16.53 42.75 23.81
CA ASN A 119 -17.31 43.37 24.87
C ASN A 119 -18.24 42.49 25.72
N VAL A 120 -17.72 41.99 26.85
CA VAL A 120 -18.42 42.15 28.15
C VAL A 120 -17.49 42.55 29.31
N LEU A 121 -16.19 42.20 29.35
CA LEU A 121 -15.33 42.56 30.52
C LEU A 121 -13.84 42.91 30.22
N GLY A 122 -13.48 43.19 28.96
CA GLY A 122 -12.14 43.68 28.59
C GLY A 122 -10.97 42.71 28.84
N ALA A 123 -11.24 41.43 29.09
CA ALA A 123 -10.20 40.41 29.24
C ALA A 123 -9.51 40.12 27.89
N LYS A 124 -8.18 40.07 27.89
CA LYS A 124 -7.39 39.72 26.70
C LYS A 124 -7.00 38.25 26.79
N ILE A 125 -7.42 37.47 25.79
CA ILE A 125 -6.99 36.09 25.60
C ILE A 125 -5.86 36.09 24.56
N VAL A 126 -4.69 35.62 24.98
CA VAL A 126 -3.53 35.43 24.10
C VAL A 126 -3.27 33.94 23.99
N ILE A 127 -3.24 33.45 22.76
CA ILE A 127 -2.84 32.07 22.48
C ILE A 127 -1.41 32.12 21.97
N LYS A 128 -0.52 31.51 22.74
CA LYS A 128 0.90 31.41 22.40
C LYS A 128 1.17 30.03 21.84
N PHE A 129 1.62 30.02 20.59
CA PHE A 129 2.18 28.85 19.95
C PHE A 129 3.70 28.87 20.12
N PRO A 130 4.36 27.71 20.24
CA PRO A 130 5.81 27.67 20.18
C PRO A 130 6.26 28.16 18.79
N ASP A 131 7.20 29.10 18.76
CA ASP A 131 7.80 29.63 17.53
C ASP A 131 8.86 28.68 16.99
N ASP A 132 8.42 27.46 16.69
CA ASP A 132 9.26 26.40 16.13
C ASP A 132 8.71 25.91 14.79
N GLY A 133 7.97 26.79 14.11
CA GLY A 133 7.38 26.59 12.79
C GLY A 133 6.48 25.35 12.65
N ARG A 134 6.01 24.77 13.76
CA ARG A 134 4.99 23.69 13.79
C ARG A 134 3.59 24.18 13.45
N PHE A 135 3.35 25.49 13.48
CA PHE A 135 2.11 26.10 13.04
C PHE A 135 2.37 27.26 12.08
N LYS A 136 1.41 27.47 11.17
CA LYS A 136 1.27 28.68 10.37
C LYS A 136 -0.15 29.17 10.56
N ILE A 137 -0.30 30.40 11.00
CA ILE A 137 -1.61 31.06 10.97
C ILE A 137 -1.91 31.37 9.50
N SER A 138 -3.13 31.12 9.04
CA SER A 138 -3.53 31.46 7.68
C SER A 138 -3.36 32.97 7.46
N PRO A 139 -3.17 33.42 6.20
CA PRO A 139 -2.95 34.83 5.90
C PRO A 139 -4.06 35.76 6.42
N ASP A 140 -5.27 35.24 6.58
CA ASP A 140 -6.44 35.95 7.11
C ASP A 140 -6.56 35.90 8.65
N GLY A 141 -5.60 35.30 9.36
CA GLY A 141 -5.61 35.21 10.82
C GLY A 141 -6.62 34.20 11.40
N THR A 142 -7.46 33.58 10.57
CA THR A 142 -8.64 32.83 11.07
C THR A 142 -8.40 31.34 11.30
N ARG A 143 -7.31 30.77 10.75
CA ARG A 143 -7.04 29.33 10.81
C ARG A 143 -5.64 29.09 11.30
N LEU A 144 -5.52 28.22 12.29
CA LEU A 144 -4.25 27.61 12.62
C LEU A 144 -4.04 26.44 11.65
N ARG A 145 -3.03 26.53 10.80
CA ARG A 145 -2.57 25.42 9.96
C ARG A 145 -1.33 24.81 10.60
N ARG A 146 -1.10 23.52 10.40
CA ARG A 146 0.18 22.90 10.76
C ARG A 146 1.28 23.42 9.82
N GLY A 147 2.41 23.84 10.38
CA GLY A 147 3.56 24.33 9.64
C GLY A 147 4.37 23.20 8.98
N THR A 148 5.32 23.57 8.13
CA THR A 148 6.04 22.68 7.20
C THR A 148 7.30 22.03 7.78
N LEU A 149 7.63 22.25 9.05
CA LEU A 149 8.89 21.70 9.59
C LEU A 149 8.83 20.17 9.73
N PRO A 150 9.95 19.47 9.45
CA PRO A 150 10.09 18.04 9.59
C PRO A 150 10.26 17.73 11.08
N VAL A 151 9.16 17.75 11.83
CA VAL A 151 9.19 17.44 13.25
C VAL A 151 8.99 15.94 13.41
N THR A 152 9.77 15.35 14.32
CA THR A 152 9.52 14.04 14.92
C THR A 152 8.03 13.96 15.28
N PRO A 153 7.22 13.13 14.60
CA PRO A 153 5.76 13.18 14.68
C PRO A 153 5.17 12.96 16.08
N ASP A 154 5.99 12.54 17.04
CA ASP A 154 5.56 12.00 18.32
C ASP A 154 5.72 12.98 19.51
N VAL A 155 6.23 14.19 19.30
CA VAL A 155 6.43 15.17 20.40
C VAL A 155 5.14 15.97 20.63
N PRO A 156 4.52 15.91 21.83
CA PRO A 156 3.38 16.75 22.18
C PRO A 156 3.72 18.24 21.99
N ILE A 157 2.74 19.00 21.51
CA ILE A 157 2.88 20.44 21.34
C ILE A 157 2.19 21.14 22.51
N GLY A 158 2.96 21.89 23.30
CA GLY A 158 2.40 22.78 24.31
C GLY A 158 1.79 24.02 23.69
N ILE A 159 0.50 24.27 23.90
CA ILE A 159 -0.17 25.53 23.63
C ILE A 159 -0.43 26.22 24.96
N ALA A 160 0.08 27.42 25.16
CA ALA A 160 -0.25 28.23 26.33
C ALA A 160 -1.41 29.18 25.99
N VAL A 161 -2.48 29.11 26.79
CA VAL A 161 -3.56 30.10 26.76
C VAL A 161 -3.39 31.00 27.96
N GLU A 162 -3.11 32.27 27.70
CA GLU A 162 -3.00 33.31 28.72
C GLU A 162 -4.25 34.17 28.72
N VAL A 163 -4.89 34.29 29.87
CA VAL A 163 -6.04 35.18 30.08
C VAL A 163 -5.61 36.28 31.05
N SER A 164 -5.62 37.52 30.57
CA SER A 164 -5.32 38.70 31.39
C SER A 164 -6.60 39.52 31.61
N HIS A 165 -6.82 39.94 32.86
CA HIS A 165 -7.97 40.78 33.23
C HIS A 165 -7.52 42.24 33.26
N PRO A 166 -8.32 43.21 32.77
CA PRO A 166 -7.92 44.62 32.72
C PRO A 166 -7.69 45.23 34.11
N LEU A 167 -8.34 44.68 35.14
CA LEU A 167 -8.12 45.07 36.55
C LEU A 167 -6.90 44.39 37.22
N ALA A 168 -6.26 43.43 36.55
CA ALA A 168 -5.06 42.73 37.02
C ALA A 168 -4.13 42.36 35.85
N PRO A 169 -3.63 43.36 35.08
CA PRO A 169 -2.88 43.13 33.85
C PRO A 169 -1.53 42.42 34.10
N ASN A 170 -0.98 42.55 35.31
CA ASN A 170 0.31 41.99 35.70
C ASN A 170 0.22 40.55 36.24
N SER A 171 -0.96 39.91 36.21
CA SER A 171 -1.15 38.54 36.71
C SER A 171 -1.97 37.69 35.73
N PRO A 172 -1.47 37.47 34.49
CA PRO A 172 -2.14 36.61 33.53
C PRO A 172 -2.27 35.20 34.10
N ARG A 173 -3.48 34.63 34.02
CA ARG A 173 -3.67 33.21 34.30
C ARG A 173 -3.28 32.45 33.03
N SER A 174 -2.23 31.65 33.12
CA SER A 174 -1.77 30.80 32.02
C SER A 174 -2.21 29.36 32.26
N LYS A 175 -2.72 28.70 31.21
CA LYS A 175 -2.93 27.25 31.19
C LYS A 175 -2.31 26.69 29.92
N THR A 176 -1.44 25.69 30.09
CA THR A 176 -0.82 24.98 28.97
C THR A 176 -1.63 23.73 28.65
N PHE A 177 -2.01 23.59 27.39
CA PHE A 177 -2.61 22.40 26.81
C PHE A 177 -1.54 21.62 26.04
N GLN A 178 -1.57 20.30 26.13
CA GLN A 178 -0.75 19.46 25.27
C GLN A 178 -1.62 18.97 24.11
N LEU A 179 -1.29 19.40 22.90
CA LEU A 179 -1.78 18.79 21.68
C LEU A 179 -0.89 17.60 21.36
N THR A 180 -1.42 16.40 21.60
CA THR A 180 -0.80 15.18 21.09
C THR A 180 -1.43 14.88 19.73
N PRO A 181 -0.64 14.70 18.66
CA PRO A 181 -1.21 14.21 17.40
C PRO A 181 -1.96 12.92 17.67
N PHE A 182 -3.17 12.78 17.11
CA PHE A 182 -3.88 11.53 17.19
C PHE A 182 -3.17 10.51 16.31
N LEU A 183 -2.38 9.64 16.94
CA LEU A 183 -1.71 8.55 16.27
C LEU A 183 -2.49 7.28 16.56
N ALA A 184 -3.07 6.67 15.53
CA ALA A 184 -3.61 5.33 15.68
C ALA A 184 -2.48 4.37 16.13
N ALA A 185 -2.84 3.37 16.93
CA ALA A 185 -1.88 2.35 17.34
C ALA A 185 -1.36 1.62 16.10
N LEU A 186 -0.05 1.43 16.02
CA LEU A 186 0.54 0.55 15.02
C LEU A 186 0.21 -0.91 15.38
N PRO A 187 0.06 -1.81 14.40
CA PRO A 187 -0.06 -3.24 14.65
C PRO A 187 1.09 -3.73 15.54
N ALA A 188 0.79 -4.65 16.46
CA ALA A 188 1.86 -5.27 17.23
C ALA A 188 2.77 -6.09 16.30
N LEU A 189 4.09 -6.01 16.52
CA LEU A 189 5.08 -6.82 15.82
C LEU A 189 5.48 -8.04 16.68
N PRO A 190 5.72 -9.21 16.06
CA PRO A 190 5.45 -9.50 14.65
C PRO A 190 3.93 -9.59 14.39
N MET A 191 3.50 -9.05 13.24
CA MET A 191 2.13 -9.25 12.74
C MET A 191 1.91 -10.73 12.41
N ALA A 192 0.66 -11.20 12.45
CA ALA A 192 0.33 -12.54 11.98
C ALA A 192 0.61 -12.69 10.47
N ALA A 193 0.94 -13.92 10.04
CA ALA A 193 0.94 -14.26 8.61
C ALA A 193 -0.43 -13.92 8.00
N GLY A 194 -0.43 -13.40 6.78
CA GLY A 194 -1.60 -12.80 6.15
C GLY A 194 -1.72 -11.28 6.36
N ALA A 195 -0.68 -10.61 6.86
CA ALA A 195 -0.66 -9.14 6.92
C ALA A 195 -0.83 -8.53 5.51
N LYS A 196 -1.76 -7.59 5.36
CA LYS A 196 -2.04 -6.88 4.10
C LYS A 196 -0.95 -5.84 3.83
N MET A 197 -0.28 -6.01 2.71
CA MET A 197 0.70 -5.06 2.20
C MET A 197 0.17 -4.39 0.94
N VAL A 198 0.26 -3.07 0.86
CA VAL A 198 0.04 -2.29 -0.37
C VAL A 198 1.36 -1.72 -0.83
N ALA A 199 1.58 -1.63 -2.14
CA ALA A 199 2.69 -0.90 -2.72
C ALA A 199 2.15 0.26 -3.56
N LEU A 200 2.67 1.46 -3.31
CA LEU A 200 2.29 2.70 -3.96
C LEU A 200 3.55 3.31 -4.59
N GLY A 201 3.50 3.57 -5.89
CA GLY A 201 4.63 4.15 -6.62
C GLY A 201 4.38 4.29 -8.12
N ASP A 202 5.46 4.35 -8.87
CA ASP A 202 5.49 4.58 -10.31
C ASP A 202 5.59 3.27 -11.12
N SER A 203 6.32 3.29 -12.25
CA SER A 203 6.57 2.12 -13.09
C SER A 203 7.28 0.99 -12.33
N LEU A 204 8.18 1.28 -11.38
CA LEU A 204 8.89 0.23 -10.63
C LEU A 204 7.94 -0.68 -9.84
N VAL A 205 6.91 -0.08 -9.23
CA VAL A 205 5.82 -0.83 -8.58
C VAL A 205 4.86 -1.42 -9.63
N ALA A 206 4.59 -0.68 -10.71
CA ALA A 206 3.66 -1.10 -11.77
C ALA A 206 4.13 -2.31 -12.60
N TYR A 207 5.43 -2.64 -12.63
CA TYR A 207 5.92 -3.89 -13.22
C TYR A 207 5.43 -5.15 -12.51
N SER A 208 4.86 -5.00 -11.31
CA SER A 208 4.14 -6.07 -10.60
C SER A 208 2.62 -5.99 -10.80
N ASN A 209 2.13 -5.19 -11.75
CA ASN A 209 0.70 -5.09 -12.06
C ASN A 209 0.26 -6.38 -12.75
N ASN A 210 -0.69 -7.06 -12.14
CA ASN A 210 -1.31 -8.26 -12.70
C ASN A 210 -2.72 -8.43 -12.17
N ALA A 211 -3.66 -8.73 -13.05
CA ALA A 211 -5.02 -9.10 -12.71
C ALA A 211 -5.52 -10.16 -13.70
N GLY A 212 -6.41 -11.05 -13.24
CA GLY A 212 -7.16 -11.92 -14.15
C GLY A 212 -8.24 -11.12 -14.86
N THR A 213 -8.16 -11.01 -16.18
CA THR A 213 -8.99 -10.08 -16.95
C THR A 213 -9.98 -10.78 -17.87
N PRO A 214 -11.23 -10.30 -17.99
CA PRO A 214 -12.18 -10.79 -18.97
C PRO A 214 -11.71 -10.53 -20.41
N VAL A 215 -11.83 -11.50 -21.31
CA VAL A 215 -11.32 -11.40 -22.69
C VAL A 215 -12.06 -10.35 -23.53
N SER A 216 -13.34 -10.08 -23.23
CA SER A 216 -14.14 -9.07 -23.94
C SER A 216 -13.75 -7.61 -23.62
N THR A 217 -12.79 -7.38 -22.72
CA THR A 217 -12.38 -6.03 -22.26
C THR A 217 -10.99 -5.62 -22.76
N SER A 218 -10.51 -6.25 -23.84
CA SER A 218 -9.13 -6.16 -24.37
C SER A 218 -8.59 -4.76 -24.67
N GLU A 219 -9.44 -3.73 -24.71
CA GLU A 219 -9.03 -2.36 -25.03
C GLU A 219 -8.54 -1.53 -23.83
N LYS A 220 -8.63 -2.03 -22.59
CA LYS A 220 -8.33 -1.20 -21.39
C LYS A 220 -7.44 -1.85 -20.32
N ILE A 221 -6.75 -2.94 -20.62
CA ILE A 221 -5.99 -3.67 -19.61
C ILE A 221 -4.51 -3.28 -19.68
N VAL A 222 -3.96 -2.85 -18.54
CA VAL A 222 -2.51 -2.71 -18.35
C VAL A 222 -1.87 -4.06 -18.64
N GLY A 223 -0.99 -4.12 -19.65
CA GLY A 223 -0.26 -5.34 -20.00
C GLY A 223 0.40 -5.92 -18.75
N SER A 224 -0.02 -7.14 -18.37
CA SER A 224 0.52 -7.83 -17.21
C SER A 224 1.96 -8.26 -17.51
N PHE A 225 2.91 -7.57 -16.91
CA PHE A 225 4.32 -7.98 -16.90
C PHE A 225 4.57 -8.91 -15.70
N ALA A 226 3.98 -8.57 -14.54
CA ALA A 226 3.92 -9.44 -13.36
C ALA A 226 5.26 -10.02 -12.91
N TYR A 227 6.35 -9.27 -13.09
CA TYR A 227 7.70 -9.73 -12.76
C TYR A 227 8.51 -8.78 -11.89
N GLY A 228 7.89 -7.67 -11.45
CA GLY A 228 8.56 -6.79 -10.52
C GLY A 228 8.89 -7.50 -9.21
N PHE A 229 9.68 -6.83 -8.37
CA PHE A 229 10.20 -7.40 -7.12
C PHE A 229 9.08 -7.82 -6.14
N LEU A 230 7.86 -7.29 -6.26
CA LEU A 230 6.72 -7.69 -5.41
C LEU A 230 6.20 -9.07 -5.81
N ASP A 231 6.13 -9.40 -7.10
CA ASP A 231 5.74 -10.74 -7.55
C ASP A 231 6.83 -11.78 -7.22
N HIS A 232 8.10 -11.40 -7.28
CA HIS A 232 9.19 -12.26 -6.80
C HIS A 232 9.11 -12.48 -5.30
N LEU A 233 8.87 -11.44 -4.50
CA LEU A 233 8.68 -11.55 -3.05
C LEU A 233 7.59 -12.56 -2.73
N ARG A 234 6.40 -12.37 -3.34
CA ARG A 234 5.25 -13.27 -3.19
C ARG A 234 5.53 -14.67 -3.67
N SER A 235 6.57 -14.91 -4.44
CA SER A 235 6.93 -16.26 -4.85
C SER A 235 7.81 -16.93 -3.80
N ILE A 236 8.74 -16.17 -3.23
CA ILE A 236 9.74 -16.63 -2.26
C ILE A 236 9.10 -16.87 -0.88
N ASP A 237 8.19 -16.00 -0.44
CA ASP A 237 7.64 -16.01 0.91
C ASP A 237 6.17 -15.57 0.94
N GLN A 238 5.34 -16.36 1.63
CA GLN A 238 3.88 -16.23 1.63
C GLN A 238 3.33 -15.55 2.89
N ARG A 239 4.16 -14.86 3.68
CA ARG A 239 3.69 -14.27 4.95
C ARG A 239 2.79 -13.04 4.78
N VAL A 240 2.86 -12.34 3.65
CA VAL A 240 2.04 -11.15 3.38
C VAL A 240 1.01 -11.42 2.30
N VAL A 241 -0.18 -10.82 2.42
CA VAL A 241 -1.16 -10.77 1.33
C VAL A 241 -0.84 -9.57 0.46
N PHE A 242 -0.62 -9.83 -0.82
CA PHE A 242 -0.44 -8.82 -1.86
C PHE A 242 -1.30 -9.20 -3.07
N ASP A 243 -2.62 -9.14 -2.89
CA ASP A 243 -3.57 -9.56 -3.91
C ASP A 243 -4.05 -8.37 -4.74
N THR A 244 -4.08 -8.57 -6.05
CA THR A 244 -4.72 -7.66 -7.01
C THR A 244 -5.74 -8.40 -7.84
N TRP A 245 -6.75 -7.69 -8.33
CA TRP A 245 -7.78 -8.27 -9.18
C TRP A 245 -8.29 -7.26 -10.19
N PHE A 246 -8.97 -7.77 -11.22
CA PHE A 246 -9.59 -6.93 -12.22
C PHE A 246 -10.84 -6.28 -11.65
N ASP A 247 -10.95 -4.98 -11.83
CA ASP A 247 -12.10 -4.19 -11.43
C ASP A 247 -12.29 -3.04 -12.41
N ALA A 248 -13.30 -3.13 -13.28
CA ALA A 248 -13.58 -2.10 -14.28
C ALA A 248 -14.01 -0.75 -13.69
N SER A 249 -14.37 -0.73 -12.39
CA SER A 249 -14.71 0.48 -11.65
C SER A 249 -13.52 1.07 -10.88
N ALA A 250 -12.33 0.45 -10.98
CA ALA A 250 -11.15 0.89 -10.27
C ALA A 250 -10.89 2.37 -10.56
N PRO A 251 -10.86 3.23 -9.52
CA PRO A 251 -10.87 4.67 -9.71
C PRO A 251 -9.62 5.17 -10.42
N ASN A 252 -8.51 4.43 -10.41
CA ASN A 252 -7.25 4.79 -11.05
C ASN A 252 -7.21 4.60 -12.58
N GLY A 253 -8.31 4.13 -13.19
CA GLY A 253 -8.41 3.93 -14.64
C GLY A 253 -7.62 2.72 -15.19
N GLN A 254 -7.03 1.90 -14.32
CA GLN A 254 -6.22 0.73 -14.72
C GLN A 254 -7.02 -0.56 -14.86
N ASN A 255 -8.31 -0.52 -14.54
CA ASN A 255 -9.16 -1.70 -14.33
C ASN A 255 -8.55 -2.72 -13.34
N MET A 256 -7.80 -2.23 -12.35
CA MET A 256 -7.10 -3.05 -11.38
C MET A 256 -7.27 -2.46 -9.97
N ALA A 257 -7.69 -3.32 -9.05
CA ALA A 257 -7.86 -3.02 -7.64
C ALA A 257 -6.96 -3.93 -6.77
N GLY A 258 -6.84 -3.60 -5.48
CA GLY A 258 -6.09 -4.36 -4.49
C GLY A 258 -4.75 -3.75 -4.10
N ALA A 259 -3.76 -4.63 -3.87
CA ALA A 259 -2.49 -4.33 -3.22
C ALA A 259 -1.51 -3.52 -4.07
N ASN A 260 -1.52 -3.67 -5.39
CA ASN A 260 -0.64 -2.93 -6.27
C ASN A 260 -1.30 -1.62 -6.72
N GLN A 261 -0.68 -0.51 -6.36
CA GLN A 261 -1.09 0.85 -6.72
C GLN A 261 0.00 1.56 -7.53
N GLY A 262 0.81 0.82 -8.29
CA GLY A 262 1.80 1.35 -9.22
C GLY A 262 1.17 1.89 -10.50
N ILE A 263 1.57 3.10 -10.91
CA ILE A 263 1.14 3.71 -12.16
C ILE A 263 2.37 4.06 -13.01
N PHE A 264 2.45 3.54 -14.24
CA PHE A 264 3.56 3.83 -15.13
C PHE A 264 3.68 5.34 -15.41
N GLY A 265 4.87 5.89 -15.18
CA GLY A 265 5.17 7.30 -15.42
C GLY A 265 4.60 8.25 -14.37
N ASP A 266 4.13 7.75 -13.22
CA ASP A 266 3.56 8.60 -12.16
C ASP A 266 4.63 9.43 -11.43
N HIS A 267 4.19 10.56 -10.89
CA HIS A 267 4.99 11.58 -10.22
C HIS A 267 4.55 11.73 -8.76
N MET A 268 5.29 12.48 -7.93
CA MET A 268 4.85 12.73 -6.54
C MET A 268 3.49 13.42 -6.51
N GLU A 269 3.29 14.41 -7.38
CA GLU A 269 2.01 15.03 -7.74
C GLU A 269 1.91 15.20 -9.26
N TRP A 270 0.77 14.87 -9.84
CA TRP A 270 0.54 14.97 -11.27
C TRP A 270 -0.89 15.42 -11.56
N THR A 271 -1.05 16.61 -12.15
CA THR A 271 -2.38 17.16 -12.49
C THR A 271 -2.67 17.11 -13.98
N HIS A 272 -1.77 16.52 -14.78
CA HIS A 272 -1.93 16.54 -16.22
C HIS A 272 -3.18 15.74 -16.63
N THR A 273 -4.14 16.43 -17.23
CA THR A 273 -5.45 15.90 -17.66
C THR A 273 -5.34 14.94 -18.85
N ASN A 274 -4.18 14.85 -19.47
CA ASN A 274 -3.97 14.09 -20.72
C ASN A 274 -3.55 12.63 -20.51
N ILE A 275 -3.52 12.15 -19.26
CA ILE A 275 -3.28 10.75 -18.96
C ILE A 275 -4.53 10.18 -18.29
N ALA A 276 -5.01 9.04 -18.77
CA ALA A 276 -6.21 8.35 -18.26
C ALA A 276 -6.13 7.89 -16.78
N TYR A 277 -5.07 8.28 -16.05
CA TYR A 277 -4.86 7.95 -14.66
C TYR A 277 -5.45 9.03 -13.77
N VAL A 278 -6.59 8.70 -13.16
CA VAL A 278 -7.23 9.53 -12.15
C VAL A 278 -6.46 9.37 -10.84
N GLY A 279 -6.15 10.46 -10.15
CA GLY A 279 -5.61 10.38 -8.78
C GLY A 279 -4.61 11.44 -8.37
N GLY A 280 -4.14 12.30 -9.28
CA GLY A 280 -3.35 13.46 -8.89
C GLY A 280 -1.87 13.21 -8.57
N GLY A 281 -1.34 12.01 -8.82
CA GLY A 281 0.03 11.60 -8.46
C GLY A 281 0.11 10.52 -7.37
N ILE A 282 1.32 10.16 -6.96
CA ILE A 282 1.59 9.15 -5.92
C ILE A 282 1.06 9.62 -4.56
N ALA A 283 1.48 10.81 -4.09
CA ALA A 283 1.14 11.28 -2.75
C ALA A 283 -0.37 11.55 -2.55
N PRO A 284 -1.10 12.14 -3.53
CA PRO A 284 -2.54 12.36 -3.39
C PRO A 284 -3.40 11.09 -3.38
N ARG A 285 -2.89 9.95 -3.89
CA ARG A 285 -3.61 8.66 -3.85
C ARG A 285 -3.52 7.95 -2.49
N LEU A 286 -2.51 8.26 -1.67
CA LEU A 286 -2.28 7.58 -0.40
C LEU A 286 -3.48 7.60 0.57
N PRO A 287 -4.24 8.71 0.76
CA PRO A 287 -5.38 8.71 1.69
C PRO A 287 -6.44 7.65 1.36
N ALA A 288 -6.76 7.45 0.08
CA ALA A 288 -7.72 6.43 -0.35
C ALA A 288 -7.19 5.01 -0.10
N ILE A 289 -5.87 4.82 -0.19
CA ILE A 289 -5.21 3.56 0.13
C ILE A 289 -5.26 3.27 1.64
N LEU A 290 -4.96 4.27 2.46
CA LEU A 290 -4.99 4.12 3.93
C LEU A 290 -6.41 3.83 4.44
N ALA A 291 -7.45 4.37 3.79
CA ALA A 291 -8.85 4.09 4.12
C ALA A 291 -9.23 2.59 3.96
N ARG A 292 -8.45 1.82 3.20
CA ARG A 292 -8.61 0.36 3.02
C ARG A 292 -7.95 -0.47 4.13
N ASN A 293 -7.41 0.20 5.14
CA ASN A 293 -6.76 -0.38 6.32
C ASN A 293 -5.71 -1.46 5.98
N PRO A 294 -4.70 -1.16 5.12
CA PRO A 294 -3.53 -2.02 5.02
C PRO A 294 -2.75 -1.99 6.33
N GLN A 295 -1.96 -3.03 6.60
CA GLN A 295 -1.04 -3.03 7.75
C GLN A 295 0.35 -2.49 7.38
N ILE A 296 0.75 -2.67 6.12
CA ILE A 296 2.03 -2.22 5.57
C ILE A 296 1.78 -1.47 4.26
N VAL A 297 2.45 -0.34 4.08
CA VAL A 297 2.54 0.37 2.79
C VAL A 297 4.00 0.50 2.38
N LEU A 298 4.36 -0.04 1.22
CA LEU A 298 5.61 0.27 0.54
C LEU A 298 5.44 1.54 -0.28
N LEU A 299 6.31 2.51 -0.03
CA LEU A 299 6.35 3.81 -0.70
C LEU A 299 7.55 3.85 -1.63
N GLU A 300 7.29 4.12 -2.90
CA GLU A 300 8.26 4.28 -3.98
C GLU A 300 7.83 5.51 -4.82
N GLY A 301 8.79 6.21 -5.43
CA GLY A 301 8.48 7.33 -6.31
C GLY A 301 9.61 8.36 -6.43
N GLY A 302 9.38 9.36 -7.26
CA GLY A 302 10.27 10.51 -7.43
C GLY A 302 11.18 10.42 -8.66
N SER A 303 11.36 9.25 -9.28
CA SER A 303 12.15 9.12 -10.51
C SER A 303 11.57 9.99 -11.64
N ASN A 304 10.27 9.91 -11.92
CA ASN A 304 9.67 10.73 -12.97
C ASN A 304 9.62 12.22 -12.60
N THR A 305 9.45 12.54 -11.31
CA THR A 305 9.55 13.92 -10.78
C THR A 305 10.91 14.54 -11.06
N ILE A 306 12.00 13.81 -10.80
CA ILE A 306 13.36 14.26 -11.16
C ILE A 306 13.51 14.38 -12.68
N ASN A 307 12.95 13.42 -13.43
CA ASN A 307 13.12 13.35 -14.87
C ASN A 307 12.51 14.54 -15.60
N SER A 308 11.28 14.91 -15.23
CA SER A 308 10.45 15.79 -16.04
C SER A 308 9.64 16.81 -15.24
N ASN A 309 9.94 17.00 -13.95
CA ASN A 309 9.20 17.89 -13.02
C ASN A 309 7.74 17.44 -12.78
N ASP A 310 7.07 18.06 -11.80
CA ASP A 310 5.67 17.80 -11.45
C ASP A 310 4.80 18.98 -11.91
N ASN A 311 4.32 18.92 -13.16
CA ASN A 311 3.66 20.06 -13.82
C ASN A 311 4.59 21.29 -13.79
N ASP A 312 4.19 22.38 -13.14
CA ASP A 312 4.95 23.64 -13.02
C ASP A 312 5.99 23.62 -11.87
N LYS A 313 6.10 22.50 -11.13
CA LYS A 313 6.97 22.40 -9.93
C LYS A 313 8.24 21.64 -10.24
N ALA A 314 9.40 22.27 -10.02
CA ALA A 314 10.70 21.66 -10.23
C ALA A 314 10.89 20.41 -9.33
N GLY A 315 11.36 19.32 -9.93
CA GLY A 315 11.66 18.04 -9.27
C GLY A 315 12.91 18.08 -8.40
N THR A 316 12.94 18.98 -7.42
CA THR A 316 14.07 19.16 -6.49
C THR A 316 14.03 18.15 -5.35
N ALA A 317 15.17 17.93 -4.69
CA ALA A 317 15.26 17.03 -3.55
C ALA A 317 14.34 17.48 -2.39
N ALA A 318 14.27 18.79 -2.12
CA ALA A 318 13.38 19.34 -1.09
C ALA A 318 11.90 19.07 -1.38
N TYR A 319 11.49 19.17 -2.65
CA TYR A 319 10.12 18.89 -3.06
C TYR A 319 9.76 17.41 -2.85
N ILE A 320 10.61 16.50 -3.34
CA ILE A 320 10.38 15.06 -3.26
C ILE A 320 10.40 14.56 -1.81
N THR A 321 11.41 14.95 -1.02
CA THR A 321 11.51 14.57 0.40
C THR A 321 10.38 15.16 1.23
N GLY A 322 9.90 16.37 0.91
CA GLY A 322 8.72 16.97 1.52
C GLY A 322 7.44 16.15 1.29
N HIS A 323 7.30 15.47 0.16
CA HIS A 323 6.18 14.56 -0.10
C HIS A 323 6.33 13.22 0.61
N PHE A 324 7.53 12.62 0.61
CA PHE A 324 7.77 11.41 1.41
C PHE A 324 7.49 11.66 2.90
N GLU A 325 7.90 12.80 3.44
CA GLU A 325 7.62 13.21 4.81
C GLU A 325 6.11 13.28 5.10
N GLN A 326 5.32 13.82 4.17
CA GLN A 326 3.85 13.84 4.28
C GLN A 326 3.26 12.43 4.23
N MET A 327 3.77 11.57 3.36
CA MET A 327 3.28 10.20 3.22
C MET A 327 3.59 9.34 4.46
N LEU A 328 4.82 9.42 4.98
CA LEU A 328 5.22 8.74 6.21
C LEU A 328 4.34 9.17 7.40
N ARG A 329 4.08 10.48 7.50
CA ARG A 329 3.18 11.03 8.53
C ARG A 329 1.77 10.44 8.42
N ARG A 330 1.18 10.43 7.23
CA ARG A 330 -0.17 9.89 7.01
C ARG A 330 -0.25 8.40 7.34
N CYS A 331 0.77 7.62 6.98
CA CYS A 331 0.84 6.20 7.37
C CYS A 331 0.83 6.06 8.90
N ARG A 332 1.69 6.83 9.60
CA ARG A 332 1.75 6.80 11.06
C ARG A 332 0.44 7.22 11.73
N GLU A 333 -0.22 8.26 11.23
CA GLU A 333 -1.53 8.73 11.71
C GLU A 333 -2.62 7.67 11.52
N ALA A 334 -2.58 6.93 10.41
CA ALA A 334 -3.48 5.82 10.12
C ALA A 334 -3.14 4.52 10.89
N GLY A 335 -2.04 4.48 11.64
CA GLY A 335 -1.60 3.27 12.34
C GLY A 335 -1.09 2.21 11.37
N VAL A 336 -0.48 2.64 10.26
CA VAL A 336 0.04 1.77 9.21
C VAL A 336 1.55 1.90 9.17
N TYR A 337 2.23 0.76 9.07
CA TYR A 337 3.68 0.74 8.90
C TYR A 337 4.07 1.11 7.47
N ALA A 338 5.15 1.87 7.32
CA ALA A 338 5.73 2.18 6.02
C ALA A 338 7.01 1.38 5.76
N ILE A 339 7.28 1.08 4.48
CA ILE A 339 8.60 0.73 3.96
C ILE A 339 8.95 1.80 2.93
N LEU A 340 10.12 2.42 3.06
CA LEU A 340 10.54 3.49 2.15
C LEU A 340 11.57 2.95 1.16
N THR A 341 11.38 3.19 -0.13
CA THR A 341 12.26 2.70 -1.18
C THR A 341 13.17 3.81 -1.67
N VAL A 342 14.48 3.56 -1.78
CA VAL A 342 15.38 4.50 -2.45
C VAL A 342 15.01 4.62 -3.93
N ILE A 343 15.28 5.77 -4.55
CA ILE A 343 15.18 5.92 -5.99
C ILE A 343 16.33 5.11 -6.63
N PHE A 344 16.00 4.13 -7.46
CA PHE A 344 17.00 3.26 -8.08
C PHE A 344 17.91 4.03 -9.05
N PRO A 345 19.17 3.59 -9.23
CA PRO A 345 20.09 4.23 -10.17
C PRO A 345 19.58 4.08 -11.61
N ARG A 346 19.91 5.05 -12.47
CA ARG A 346 19.55 5.05 -13.90
C ARG A 346 20.78 5.33 -14.75
N ALA A 347 20.91 4.66 -15.89
CA ALA A 347 22.06 4.88 -16.78
C ALA A 347 21.99 6.19 -17.56
N ASP A 348 20.79 6.75 -17.75
CA ASP A 348 20.60 8.00 -18.48
C ASP A 348 20.91 9.26 -17.64
N TRP A 349 21.20 9.10 -16.34
CA TRP A 349 21.64 10.16 -15.43
C TRP A 349 23.05 9.85 -14.89
N PRO A 350 24.10 10.00 -15.71
CA PRO A 350 25.46 9.74 -15.27
C PRO A 350 25.96 10.77 -14.24
N ALA A 351 27.06 10.47 -13.55
CA ALA A 351 27.72 11.41 -12.67
C ALA A 351 28.05 12.72 -13.42
N GLY A 352 27.64 13.86 -12.85
CA GLY A 352 27.72 15.18 -13.49
C GLY A 352 26.39 15.70 -14.04
N ASP A 353 25.39 14.83 -14.24
CA ASP A 353 24.02 15.27 -14.52
C ASP A 353 23.39 15.89 -13.26
N ALA A 354 22.71 17.03 -13.40
CA ALA A 354 22.03 17.68 -12.28
C ALA A 354 20.97 16.78 -11.63
N ARG A 355 20.30 15.93 -12.42
CA ARG A 355 19.31 14.96 -11.94
C ARG A 355 19.95 13.87 -11.08
N TYR A 356 21.18 13.46 -11.41
CA TYR A 356 21.93 12.50 -10.60
C TYR A 356 22.22 13.06 -9.20
N GLN A 357 22.56 14.36 -9.08
CA GLN A 357 22.75 14.98 -7.78
C GLN A 357 21.45 15.02 -6.97
N VAL A 358 20.33 15.40 -7.59
CA VAL A 358 19.02 15.38 -6.92
C VAL A 358 18.67 13.98 -6.42
N LEU A 359 18.86 12.96 -7.26
CA LEU A 359 18.64 11.56 -6.88
C LEU A 359 19.48 11.19 -5.65
N ARG A 360 20.76 11.58 -5.61
CA ARG A 360 21.65 11.27 -4.48
C ARG A 360 21.18 11.96 -3.21
N ASP A 361 20.80 13.24 -3.29
CA ASP A 361 20.32 14.01 -2.15
C ASP A 361 19.03 13.42 -1.57
N VAL A 362 18.08 13.02 -2.43
CA VAL A 362 16.86 12.32 -2.00
C VAL A 362 17.22 10.99 -1.32
N ASN A 363 18.10 10.18 -1.91
CA ASN A 363 18.47 8.89 -1.34
C ASN A 363 19.25 9.00 -0.02
N VAL A 364 20.07 10.05 0.16
CA VAL A 364 20.68 10.37 1.46
C VAL A 364 19.60 10.66 2.50
N TRP A 365 18.59 11.46 2.16
CA TRP A 365 17.48 11.74 3.06
C TRP A 365 16.67 10.49 3.39
N ILE A 366 16.38 9.62 2.42
CA ILE A 366 15.66 8.34 2.61
C ILE A 366 16.43 7.46 3.60
N ARG A 367 17.74 7.28 3.38
CA ARG A 367 18.62 6.49 4.27
C ARG A 367 18.64 7.02 5.70
N ALA A 368 18.60 8.34 5.85
CA ALA A 368 18.56 8.98 7.17
C ALA A 368 17.26 8.73 7.94
N GLN A 369 16.21 8.17 7.31
CA GLN A 369 14.96 7.81 8.01
C GLN A 369 15.03 6.47 8.76
N ALA A 370 16.15 5.74 8.66
CA ALA A 370 16.30 4.45 9.33
C ALA A 370 16.00 4.55 10.84
N GLY A 371 15.20 3.62 11.36
CA GLY A 371 14.82 3.59 12.78
C GLY A 371 13.71 4.56 13.19
N ARG A 372 13.13 5.33 12.24
CA ARG A 372 11.99 6.21 12.51
C ARG A 372 10.76 5.43 13.00
N PRO A 373 10.04 5.90 14.04
CA PRO A 373 8.77 5.30 14.46
C PRO A 373 7.75 5.21 13.32
N GLY A 374 7.15 4.03 13.13
CA GLY A 374 6.22 3.74 12.04
C GLY A 374 6.87 3.36 10.71
N LEU A 375 8.20 3.35 10.62
CA LEU A 375 8.94 2.82 9.47
C LEU A 375 9.51 1.43 9.81
N LEU A 376 9.15 0.40 9.03
CA LEU A 376 9.68 -0.96 9.21
C LEU A 376 11.10 -1.11 8.68
N GLY A 377 11.44 -0.36 7.63
CA GLY A 377 12.75 -0.42 7.02
C GLY A 377 12.85 0.41 5.76
N ILE A 378 14.06 0.41 5.20
CA ILE A 378 14.37 1.06 3.93
C ILE A 378 14.74 -0.03 2.94
N LEU A 379 14.06 -0.04 1.80
CA LEU A 379 14.40 -0.87 0.65
C LEU A 379 15.52 -0.18 -0.15
N ASP A 380 16.77 -0.56 0.12
CA ASP A 380 17.97 0.05 -0.47
C ASP A 380 18.86 -0.97 -1.20
N PRO A 381 18.53 -1.31 -2.44
CA PRO A 381 19.34 -2.23 -3.25
C PRO A 381 20.50 -1.55 -3.98
N TRP A 382 20.84 -0.29 -3.66
CA TRP A 382 21.77 0.51 -4.46
C TRP A 382 23.11 -0.18 -4.71
N ALA A 383 23.72 -0.75 -3.67
CA ALA A 383 25.03 -1.39 -3.77
C ALA A 383 25.04 -2.65 -4.66
N ASP A 384 23.91 -3.34 -4.80
CA ASP A 384 23.77 -4.49 -5.71
C ASP A 384 23.38 -4.05 -7.14
N LEU A 385 22.62 -2.95 -7.29
CA LEU A 385 22.20 -2.44 -8.60
C LEU A 385 23.27 -1.60 -9.31
N ALA A 386 24.09 -0.87 -8.55
CA ALA A 386 25.17 -0.03 -9.04
C ALA A 386 26.43 -0.20 -8.17
N PRO A 387 27.10 -1.36 -8.23
CA PRO A 387 28.35 -1.57 -7.50
C PRO A 387 29.40 -0.52 -7.89
N ALA A 388 30.05 0.09 -6.89
CA ALA A 388 30.96 1.21 -7.08
C ALA A 388 30.35 2.40 -7.85
N ASP A 389 29.03 2.62 -7.68
CA ASP A 389 28.23 3.64 -8.38
C ASP A 389 28.18 3.47 -9.92
N VAL A 390 28.51 2.28 -10.42
CA VAL A 390 28.37 1.90 -11.84
C VAL A 390 27.22 0.91 -11.98
N LEU A 391 26.19 1.27 -12.74
CA LEU A 391 25.02 0.44 -12.97
C LEU A 391 25.40 -0.92 -13.56
N ASP A 392 24.94 -2.01 -12.93
CA ASP A 392 25.08 -3.38 -13.45
C ASP A 392 24.00 -3.63 -14.52
N PRO A 393 24.33 -3.68 -15.81
CA PRO A 393 23.34 -3.83 -16.87
C PRO A 393 22.56 -5.15 -16.81
N LEU A 394 23.05 -6.18 -16.11
CA LEU A 394 22.34 -7.44 -15.95
C LEU A 394 21.18 -7.35 -14.94
N MET A 395 21.14 -6.29 -14.12
CA MET A 395 20.06 -6.05 -13.17
C MET A 395 18.90 -5.25 -13.77
N PHE A 396 19.10 -4.67 -14.96
CA PHE A 396 18.16 -3.76 -15.60
C PHE A 396 17.65 -4.30 -16.94
N MET A 397 16.51 -3.76 -17.36
CA MET A 397 16.02 -3.91 -18.72
C MET A 397 16.95 -3.18 -19.71
N GLY A 398 16.72 -3.38 -21.01
CA GLY A 398 17.48 -2.71 -22.07
C GLY A 398 17.44 -1.18 -22.02
N ASP A 399 16.43 -0.58 -21.39
CA ASP A 399 16.34 0.87 -21.18
C ASP A 399 17.23 1.40 -20.04
N LYS A 400 17.74 0.51 -19.18
CA LYS A 400 18.61 0.82 -18.04
C LYS A 400 18.02 1.84 -17.06
N VAL A 401 16.70 1.91 -17.01
CA VAL A 401 15.92 2.69 -16.04
C VAL A 401 15.14 1.73 -15.14
N HIS A 402 14.54 0.70 -15.74
CA HIS A 402 13.72 -0.26 -15.02
C HIS A 402 14.52 -1.52 -14.72
N ILE A 403 14.31 -2.10 -13.53
CA ILE A 403 14.97 -3.36 -13.16
C ILE A 403 14.39 -4.52 -13.96
N GLY A 404 15.26 -5.39 -14.45
CA GLY A 404 14.87 -6.63 -15.12
C GLY A 404 14.53 -7.74 -14.12
N GLN A 405 14.23 -8.94 -14.62
CA GLN A 405 13.89 -10.12 -13.81
C GLN A 405 14.92 -10.44 -12.72
N ARG A 406 16.21 -10.42 -13.08
CA ARG A 406 17.31 -10.68 -12.14
C ARG A 406 17.39 -9.62 -11.05
N GLY A 407 17.25 -8.35 -11.41
CA GLY A 407 17.19 -7.23 -10.46
C GLY A 407 15.98 -7.36 -9.54
N GLY A 408 14.80 -7.64 -10.09
CA GLY A 408 13.56 -7.86 -9.32
C GLY A 408 13.69 -8.97 -8.28
N TRP A 409 14.25 -10.13 -8.67
CA TRP A 409 14.54 -11.22 -7.74
C TRP A 409 15.51 -10.80 -6.63
N MET A 410 16.60 -10.14 -6.99
CA MET A 410 17.61 -9.68 -6.03
C MET A 410 17.02 -8.69 -5.01
N VAL A 411 16.28 -7.68 -5.48
CA VAL A 411 15.60 -6.70 -4.63
C VAL A 411 14.62 -7.39 -3.68
N ALA A 412 13.81 -8.32 -4.20
CA ALA A 412 12.86 -9.08 -3.41
C ALA A 412 13.53 -9.90 -2.30
N LYS A 413 14.52 -10.72 -2.67
CA LYS A 413 15.15 -11.69 -1.77
C LYS A 413 16.09 -11.05 -0.75
N LYS A 414 16.98 -10.16 -1.20
CA LYS A 414 18.06 -9.62 -0.36
C LYS A 414 17.63 -8.41 0.47
N HIS A 415 16.63 -7.66 0.02
CA HIS A 415 16.32 -6.36 0.62
C HIS A 415 14.90 -6.28 1.18
N LEU A 416 13.88 -6.63 0.38
CA LEU A 416 12.49 -6.52 0.84
C LEU A 416 12.09 -7.64 1.81
N LEU A 417 12.43 -8.88 1.49
CA LEU A 417 12.07 -10.03 2.31
C LEU A 417 12.62 -9.93 3.74
N PRO A 418 13.89 -9.57 4.00
CA PRO A 418 14.40 -9.43 5.37
C PRO A 418 13.61 -8.41 6.20
N ILE A 419 13.20 -7.28 5.62
CA ILE A 419 12.36 -6.29 6.30
C ILE A 419 11.05 -6.94 6.76
N LEU A 420 10.37 -7.64 5.84
CA LEU A 420 9.11 -8.33 6.16
C LEU A 420 9.29 -9.49 7.12
N GLN A 421 10.44 -10.15 7.11
CA GLN A 421 10.76 -11.24 8.03
C GLN A 421 10.89 -10.78 9.49
N THR A 422 11.32 -9.54 9.70
CA THR A 422 11.32 -8.92 11.03
C THR A 422 9.93 -8.48 11.50
N ALA A 423 9.04 -8.17 10.57
CA ALA A 423 7.77 -7.51 10.86
C ALA A 423 6.55 -8.46 10.88
N VAL A 424 6.61 -9.57 10.16
CA VAL A 424 5.49 -10.50 9.97
C VAL A 424 5.95 -11.92 10.30
N ALA A 425 5.18 -12.60 11.13
CA ALA A 425 5.45 -13.96 11.57
C ALA A 425 5.55 -14.92 10.36
N PRO A 426 6.42 -15.95 10.44
CA PRO A 426 6.46 -16.99 9.42
C PRO A 426 5.10 -17.66 9.23
N GLY A 427 4.75 -17.98 8.00
CA GLY A 427 3.50 -18.65 7.65
C GLY A 427 3.11 -18.40 6.20
N SER A 428 1.94 -18.89 5.82
CA SER A 428 1.37 -18.68 4.49
C SER A 428 -0.02 -18.07 4.62
N TYR A 429 -0.30 -17.03 3.81
CA TYR A 429 -1.61 -16.41 3.75
C TYR A 429 -2.66 -17.28 3.02
N PHE A 430 -2.22 -18.35 2.37
CA PHE A 430 -3.07 -19.37 1.78
C PHE A 430 -2.69 -20.75 2.31
N ASP A 431 -3.65 -21.67 2.30
CA ASP A 431 -3.42 -23.04 2.73
C ASP A 431 -2.52 -23.80 1.72
N THR A 432 -1.39 -24.33 2.16
CA THR A 432 -0.43 -25.03 1.30
C THR A 432 -0.67 -26.55 1.20
N ASP A 433 -1.69 -27.08 1.89
CA ASP A 433 -2.03 -28.51 1.86
C ASP A 433 -2.74 -28.89 0.56
N ALA A 434 -2.03 -29.56 -0.34
CA ALA A 434 -2.57 -29.98 -1.62
C ALA A 434 -3.73 -30.99 -1.54
N THR A 435 -3.96 -31.60 -0.38
CA THR A 435 -5.06 -32.56 -0.15
C THR A 435 -6.36 -31.89 0.30
N ALA A 436 -6.29 -30.67 0.83
CA ALA A 436 -7.45 -29.96 1.34
C ALA A 436 -8.15 -29.14 0.24
N ASN A 437 -9.44 -29.44 -0.01
CA ASN A 437 -10.34 -28.66 -0.87
C ASN A 437 -9.75 -28.29 -2.25
N ASN A 438 -8.94 -29.17 -2.83
CA ASN A 438 -8.27 -28.94 -4.11
C ASN A 438 -9.21 -29.34 -5.25
N LEU A 439 -9.46 -28.41 -6.18
CA LEU A 439 -10.29 -28.62 -7.37
C LEU A 439 -9.53 -29.36 -8.49
N MET A 440 -8.21 -29.50 -8.39
CA MET A 440 -7.45 -30.36 -9.28
C MET A 440 -7.93 -31.82 -9.12
N VAL A 441 -8.12 -32.54 -10.24
CA VAL A 441 -8.43 -33.97 -10.18
C VAL A 441 -7.31 -34.73 -9.44
N PRO A 442 -7.61 -35.79 -8.66
CA PRO A 442 -6.62 -36.39 -7.77
C PRO A 442 -5.30 -36.77 -8.44
N ALA A 443 -5.34 -37.36 -9.64
CA ALA A 443 -4.11 -37.71 -10.38
C ALA A 443 -3.25 -36.49 -10.73
N LEU A 444 -3.86 -35.34 -11.02
CA LEU A 444 -3.17 -34.09 -11.34
C LEU A 444 -2.70 -33.36 -10.06
N ALA A 445 -3.50 -33.36 -9.00
CA ALA A 445 -3.14 -32.80 -7.69
C ALA A 445 -1.90 -33.48 -7.09
N LYS A 446 -1.76 -34.79 -7.33
CA LYS A 446 -0.65 -35.62 -6.85
C LYS A 446 0.45 -35.85 -7.89
N LEU A 447 0.24 -35.32 -9.12
CA LEU A 447 1.10 -35.53 -10.30
C LEU A 447 1.43 -37.00 -10.55
N GLN A 448 0.48 -37.92 -10.38
CA GLN A 448 0.73 -39.35 -10.47
C GLN A 448 0.79 -39.87 -11.92
N GLY A 449 1.44 -41.02 -12.10
CA GLY A 449 1.45 -41.79 -13.34
C GLY A 449 2.53 -41.33 -14.34
N THR A 450 2.57 -42.01 -15.49
CA THR A 450 3.64 -41.83 -16.50
C THR A 450 3.12 -41.71 -17.94
N ALA A 451 1.79 -41.65 -18.11
CA ALA A 451 1.13 -41.60 -19.42
C ALA A 451 0.95 -40.17 -19.99
N GLY A 452 1.60 -39.18 -19.39
CA GLY A 452 1.56 -37.80 -19.88
C GLY A 452 2.16 -37.62 -21.27
N GLY A 453 1.73 -36.54 -21.92
CA GLY A 453 2.17 -36.17 -23.25
C GLY A 453 3.61 -35.66 -23.29
N LYS A 454 4.27 -35.88 -24.43
CA LYS A 454 5.61 -35.36 -24.74
C LYS A 454 5.58 -34.76 -26.15
N SER A 455 6.21 -33.60 -26.35
CA SER A 455 6.36 -33.02 -27.68
C SER A 455 7.67 -32.24 -27.84
N GLY A 456 8.01 -31.89 -29.09
CA GLY A 456 9.19 -31.09 -29.41
C GLY A 456 10.54 -31.76 -29.07
N GLY A 457 10.57 -33.09 -28.93
CA GLY A 457 11.76 -33.83 -28.54
C GLY A 457 11.93 -34.08 -27.04
N ALA A 458 10.93 -33.73 -26.21
CA ALA A 458 10.91 -34.14 -24.80
C ALA A 458 10.82 -35.67 -24.67
N THR A 459 11.52 -36.24 -23.68
CA THR A 459 11.58 -37.70 -23.45
C THR A 459 11.29 -38.06 -21.98
N GLY A 460 11.25 -39.35 -21.64
CA GLY A 460 11.10 -39.82 -20.25
C GLY A 460 9.66 -39.99 -19.75
N ASN A 461 9.47 -39.92 -18.43
CA ASN A 461 8.21 -40.16 -17.72
C ASN A 461 7.51 -38.85 -17.35
N VAL A 462 6.28 -38.68 -17.83
CA VAL A 462 5.47 -37.48 -17.57
C VAL A 462 4.21 -37.87 -16.82
N ALA A 463 3.87 -37.12 -15.77
CA ALA A 463 2.64 -37.32 -15.00
C ALA A 463 1.42 -37.46 -15.91
N SER A 464 0.52 -38.39 -15.60
CA SER A 464 -0.76 -38.48 -16.29
C SER A 464 -1.46 -37.13 -16.18
N ASN A 465 -2.00 -36.62 -17.29
CA ASN A 465 -2.64 -35.30 -17.39
C ASN A 465 -1.70 -34.08 -17.44
N LEU A 466 -0.40 -34.29 -17.67
CA LEU A 466 0.51 -33.24 -18.10
C LEU A 466 1.00 -33.48 -19.53
N LEU A 467 1.39 -32.38 -20.19
CA LEU A 467 2.18 -32.37 -21.42
C LEU A 467 3.49 -31.62 -21.13
N VAL A 468 4.62 -32.24 -21.46
CA VAL A 468 5.94 -31.59 -21.43
C VAL A 468 6.41 -31.35 -22.87
N ASN A 469 6.83 -30.13 -23.15
CA ASN A 469 7.35 -29.74 -24.47
C ASN A 469 8.75 -29.14 -24.37
N SER A 470 9.67 -29.65 -25.17
CA SER A 470 10.93 -28.97 -25.49
C SER A 470 10.67 -28.01 -26.64
N VAL A 471 10.92 -26.71 -26.45
CA VAL A 471 10.47 -25.70 -27.42
C VAL A 471 11.63 -25.19 -28.26
N ARG A 472 12.71 -24.72 -27.64
CA ARG A 472 13.87 -24.18 -28.37
C ARG A 472 15.13 -24.22 -27.53
N ASN A 473 16.28 -24.27 -28.21
CA ASN A 473 17.62 -24.16 -27.61
C ASN A 473 17.83 -25.11 -26.43
N LEU A 474 17.27 -26.31 -26.54
CA LEU A 474 17.46 -27.43 -25.63
C LEU A 474 17.95 -28.61 -26.47
N SER A 475 19.12 -29.15 -26.16
CA SER A 475 19.59 -30.41 -26.75
C SER A 475 18.90 -31.61 -26.10
N ALA A 476 18.46 -31.48 -24.85
CA ALA A 476 17.67 -32.47 -24.15
C ALA A 476 16.69 -31.82 -23.17
N CYS A 477 15.49 -32.41 -23.10
CA CYS A 477 14.49 -32.20 -22.04
C CYS A 477 14.00 -33.58 -21.61
N VAL A 478 14.52 -34.07 -20.49
CA VAL A 478 14.23 -35.42 -19.99
C VAL A 478 13.32 -35.30 -18.78
N ALA A 479 12.11 -35.80 -18.91
CA ALA A 479 11.12 -35.82 -17.85
C ALA A 479 11.29 -37.07 -16.96
N SER A 480 11.19 -36.89 -15.65
CA SER A 480 11.20 -37.99 -14.68
C SER A 480 10.23 -37.71 -13.52
N LYS A 481 10.04 -38.71 -12.66
CA LYS A 481 9.13 -38.67 -11.52
C LYS A 481 9.93 -38.87 -10.24
N GLU A 482 9.57 -38.14 -9.20
CA GLU A 482 10.19 -38.26 -7.87
C GLU A 482 9.09 -38.28 -6.81
N VAL A 483 9.14 -39.26 -5.91
CA VAL A 483 8.22 -39.31 -4.78
C VAL A 483 8.60 -38.21 -3.79
N VAL A 484 7.63 -37.36 -3.44
CA VAL A 484 7.82 -36.26 -2.48
C VAL A 484 7.42 -36.70 -1.08
N SER A 485 6.22 -37.28 -0.95
CA SER A 485 5.70 -37.80 0.32
C SER A 485 4.50 -38.70 0.09
N GLY A 486 4.47 -39.88 0.72
CA GLY A 486 3.36 -40.81 0.55
C GLY A 486 3.10 -41.13 -0.92
N ASP A 487 1.90 -40.79 -1.42
CA ASP A 487 1.50 -40.96 -2.81
C ASP A 487 1.62 -39.67 -3.66
N MET A 488 2.19 -38.60 -3.10
CA MET A 488 2.49 -37.35 -3.82
C MET A 488 3.80 -37.49 -4.59
N GLU A 489 3.75 -37.20 -5.88
CA GLU A 489 4.92 -37.16 -6.76
C GLU A 489 5.19 -35.73 -7.24
N ALA A 490 6.43 -35.50 -7.68
CA ALA A 490 6.82 -34.33 -8.44
C ALA A 490 7.03 -34.70 -9.91
N GLN A 491 6.81 -33.73 -10.80
CA GLN A 491 7.32 -33.77 -12.16
C GLN A 491 8.70 -33.11 -12.18
N VAL A 492 9.72 -33.88 -12.56
CA VAL A 492 11.10 -33.40 -12.68
C VAL A 492 11.44 -33.28 -14.16
N LEU A 493 12.12 -32.20 -14.54
CA LEU A 493 12.66 -31.97 -15.88
C LEU A 493 14.17 -31.72 -15.75
N ASP A 494 14.96 -32.60 -16.36
CA ASP A 494 16.38 -32.39 -16.60
C ASP A 494 16.53 -31.70 -17.97
N LEU A 495 16.88 -30.41 -17.92
CA LEU A 495 17.00 -29.52 -19.07
C LEU A 495 18.48 -29.35 -19.41
N THR A 496 18.83 -29.60 -20.67
CA THR A 496 20.19 -29.33 -21.19
C THR A 496 20.09 -28.24 -22.25
N PRO A 497 20.41 -26.98 -21.90
CA PRO A 497 20.51 -25.88 -22.85
C PRO A 497 21.50 -26.17 -23.98
N ALA A 498 21.22 -25.61 -25.14
CA ALA A 498 22.12 -25.68 -26.29
C ALA A 498 21.92 -24.47 -27.20
N ASP A 499 23.00 -24.00 -27.82
CA ASP A 499 22.97 -22.91 -28.78
C ASP A 499 22.62 -23.41 -30.19
N LEU A 500 21.36 -23.80 -30.38
CA LEU A 500 20.90 -24.43 -31.62
C LEU A 500 20.30 -23.43 -32.62
N ALA A 501 19.89 -22.24 -32.18
CA ALA A 501 19.28 -21.19 -33.00
C ALA A 501 19.34 -19.79 -32.34
N ALA A 502 19.10 -18.73 -33.13
CA ALA A 502 18.62 -17.45 -32.61
C ALA A 502 17.17 -17.64 -32.14
N PRO A 503 16.77 -17.32 -30.88
CA PRO A 503 17.17 -16.18 -30.03
C PRO A 503 18.12 -16.54 -28.86
N ALA A 504 18.30 -15.62 -27.90
CA ALA A 504 19.29 -15.69 -26.80
C ALA A 504 18.91 -16.58 -25.59
N PHE A 505 17.84 -17.38 -25.67
CA PHE A 505 17.33 -18.15 -24.51
C PHE A 505 16.86 -19.55 -24.91
N TRP A 506 16.86 -20.46 -23.94
CA TRP A 506 16.16 -21.75 -24.04
C TRP A 506 14.72 -21.63 -23.53
N GLN A 507 13.85 -22.53 -24.01
CA GLN A 507 12.47 -22.61 -23.53
C GLN A 507 12.01 -24.07 -23.44
N ALA A 508 11.41 -24.39 -22.29
CA ALA A 508 10.61 -25.60 -22.09
C ALA A 508 9.19 -25.20 -21.65
N GLY A 509 8.21 -26.07 -21.85
CA GLY A 509 6.87 -25.83 -21.34
C GLY A 509 6.27 -27.05 -20.63
N ILE A 510 5.26 -26.75 -19.81
CA ILE A 510 4.41 -27.72 -19.12
C ILE A 510 2.97 -27.26 -19.30
N ALA A 511 2.11 -28.08 -19.87
CA ALA A 511 0.67 -27.82 -19.94
C ALA A 511 -0.10 -28.85 -19.12
N PHE A 512 -1.05 -28.36 -18.33
CA PHE A 512 -1.97 -29.19 -17.57
C PHE A 512 -3.16 -29.53 -18.45
N THR A 513 -3.76 -30.72 -18.29
CA THR A 513 -5.09 -30.94 -18.86
C THR A 513 -6.08 -29.96 -18.24
N VAL A 514 -7.12 -29.64 -19.00
CA VAL A 514 -8.22 -28.81 -18.51
C VAL A 514 -8.87 -29.46 -17.28
N VAL A 515 -9.10 -28.66 -16.25
CA VAL A 515 -9.81 -29.04 -15.03
C VAL A 515 -11.26 -28.59 -15.13
N SER A 516 -12.21 -29.50 -14.93
CA SER A 516 -13.64 -29.17 -14.82
C SER A 516 -13.94 -28.60 -13.44
N LEU A 517 -14.65 -27.47 -13.39
CA LEU A 517 -15.07 -26.84 -12.14
C LEU A 517 -16.44 -27.42 -11.71
N PRO A 518 -16.57 -27.96 -10.48
CA PRO A 518 -17.74 -28.77 -10.10
C PRO A 518 -19.03 -27.98 -9.88
N ASN A 519 -18.95 -26.66 -9.68
CA ASN A 519 -20.10 -25.77 -9.47
C ASN A 519 -19.85 -24.40 -10.13
N PRO A 520 -19.89 -24.34 -11.47
CA PRO A 520 -19.64 -23.11 -12.21
C PRO A 520 -20.72 -22.08 -11.87
N ALA A 521 -20.33 -20.96 -11.29
CA ALA A 521 -21.23 -19.85 -10.99
C ALA A 521 -20.53 -18.52 -11.25
N LEU A 522 -21.32 -17.50 -11.57
CA LEU A 522 -20.85 -16.14 -11.78
C LEU A 522 -20.29 -15.57 -10.47
N GLY A 523 -19.28 -14.71 -10.57
CA GLY A 523 -18.69 -14.02 -9.41
C GLY A 523 -17.84 -14.89 -8.48
N LYS A 524 -17.67 -16.19 -8.76
CA LYS A 524 -16.76 -17.05 -8.00
C LYS A 524 -15.30 -16.71 -8.27
N TRP A 525 -14.48 -16.82 -7.22
CA TRP A 525 -13.06 -16.50 -7.27
C TRP A 525 -12.21 -17.75 -7.15
N TYR A 526 -11.13 -17.80 -7.93
CA TYR A 526 -10.20 -18.93 -7.95
C TYR A 526 -8.76 -18.48 -7.75
N ARG A 527 -7.96 -19.38 -7.17
CA ARG A 527 -6.51 -19.21 -7.01
C ARG A 527 -5.78 -20.50 -7.36
N LEU A 528 -4.72 -20.36 -8.14
CA LEU A 528 -3.74 -21.40 -8.41
C LEU A 528 -2.51 -21.19 -7.51
N ALA A 529 -1.97 -22.25 -6.94
CA ALA A 529 -0.65 -22.27 -6.33
C ALA A 529 0.14 -23.48 -6.82
N LEU A 530 1.40 -23.27 -7.20
CA LEU A 530 2.31 -24.30 -7.69
C LEU A 530 3.61 -24.25 -6.89
N LYS A 531 4.07 -25.37 -6.34
CA LYS A 531 5.37 -25.43 -5.67
C LYS A 531 6.45 -25.83 -6.67
N MET A 532 7.47 -25.00 -6.79
CA MET A 532 8.53 -25.18 -7.77
C MET A 532 9.90 -25.21 -7.10
N GLU A 533 10.79 -25.96 -7.71
CA GLU A 533 12.18 -26.05 -7.31
C GLU A 533 13.08 -26.04 -8.55
N THR A 534 14.22 -25.37 -8.44
CA THR A 534 15.29 -25.43 -9.43
C THR A 534 16.60 -25.78 -8.77
N VAL A 535 17.38 -26.64 -9.40
CA VAL A 535 18.71 -27.09 -8.95
C VAL A 535 19.70 -26.92 -10.09
N GLY A 536 20.83 -26.26 -9.82
CA GLY A 536 21.90 -26.03 -10.81
C GLY A 536 22.60 -24.68 -10.69
N PRO A 537 23.78 -24.51 -11.32
CA PRO A 537 24.62 -23.31 -11.19
C PRO A 537 24.09 -22.08 -11.92
N ALA A 538 23.28 -22.27 -12.96
CA ALA A 538 22.59 -21.22 -13.69
C ALA A 538 21.10 -21.56 -13.66
N SER A 539 20.33 -20.81 -12.88
CA SER A 539 18.93 -21.15 -12.64
C SER A 539 18.00 -20.55 -13.70
N VAL A 540 16.77 -21.04 -13.74
CA VAL A 540 15.67 -20.54 -14.60
C VAL A 540 15.52 -19.03 -14.42
N SER A 541 15.56 -18.27 -15.52
CA SER A 541 15.47 -16.80 -15.50
C SER A 541 14.05 -16.34 -15.23
N THR A 542 13.08 -16.95 -15.90
CA THR A 542 11.68 -16.54 -15.90
C THR A 542 10.81 -17.79 -15.97
N ILE A 543 9.73 -17.80 -15.19
CA ILE A 543 8.68 -18.80 -15.28
C ILE A 543 7.39 -18.06 -15.57
N ARG A 544 6.89 -18.18 -16.79
CA ARG A 544 5.61 -17.57 -17.14
C ARG A 544 4.51 -18.59 -16.89
N ALA A 545 3.57 -18.28 -16.02
CA ALA A 545 2.32 -19.04 -15.91
C ALA A 545 1.19 -18.31 -16.65
N ASN A 546 0.50 -19.04 -17.51
CA ASN A 546 -0.75 -18.63 -18.13
C ASN A 546 -1.89 -19.43 -17.51
N VAL A 547 -2.90 -18.72 -17.02
CA VAL A 547 -4.05 -19.32 -16.37
C VAL A 547 -5.32 -18.76 -16.99
N SER A 548 -6.21 -19.63 -17.43
CA SER A 548 -7.47 -19.23 -18.06
C SER A 548 -8.69 -19.93 -17.48
N LEU A 549 -9.76 -19.14 -17.29
CA LEU A 549 -11.12 -19.61 -17.11
C LEU A 549 -11.79 -19.74 -18.47
N ARG A 550 -12.48 -20.84 -18.69
CA ARG A 550 -13.07 -21.19 -19.99
C ARG A 550 -14.51 -21.69 -19.85
N SER A 551 -15.30 -21.48 -20.89
CA SER A 551 -16.60 -22.14 -21.06
C SER A 551 -16.45 -23.56 -21.64
N ASN A 552 -17.53 -24.34 -21.66
CA ASN A 552 -17.55 -25.67 -22.28
C ASN A 552 -17.17 -25.70 -23.78
N ALA A 553 -17.35 -24.59 -24.49
CA ALA A 553 -16.90 -24.42 -25.88
C ALA A 553 -15.39 -24.11 -25.99
N ASN A 554 -14.63 -24.21 -24.89
CA ASN A 554 -13.22 -23.84 -24.77
C ASN A 554 -12.93 -22.35 -25.06
N VAL A 555 -13.96 -21.50 -25.06
CA VAL A 555 -13.81 -20.05 -25.19
C VAL A 555 -13.17 -19.53 -23.91
N VAL A 556 -12.11 -18.74 -24.04
CA VAL A 556 -11.45 -18.08 -22.91
C VAL A 556 -12.34 -16.95 -22.42
N LEU A 557 -12.77 -17.04 -21.17
CA LEU A 557 -13.64 -16.05 -20.52
C LEU A 557 -12.81 -15.04 -19.75
N ALA A 558 -11.81 -15.51 -19.00
CA ALA A 558 -10.84 -14.68 -18.30
C ALA A 558 -9.45 -15.31 -18.38
N ASN A 559 -8.41 -14.48 -18.35
CA ASN A 559 -7.02 -14.92 -18.40
C ASN A 559 -6.15 -14.07 -17.47
N THR A 560 -5.16 -14.70 -16.82
CA THR A 560 -4.06 -14.00 -16.16
C THR A 560 -2.74 -14.59 -16.62
N VAL A 561 -1.71 -13.75 -16.63
CA VAL A 561 -0.33 -14.17 -16.82
C VAL A 561 0.49 -13.60 -15.67
N PHE A 562 1.29 -14.42 -15.00
CA PHE A 562 2.21 -13.98 -13.96
C PHE A 562 3.64 -14.43 -14.21
N GLN A 563 4.60 -13.64 -13.71
CA GLN A 563 6.04 -13.79 -13.92
C GLN A 563 6.42 -13.77 -15.42
N SER A 564 5.89 -12.79 -16.16
CA SER A 564 6.10 -12.67 -17.62
C SER A 564 7.15 -11.61 -17.96
N GLY A 565 8.42 -12.01 -18.10
CA GLY A 565 9.50 -11.09 -18.52
C GLY A 565 9.40 -10.60 -19.98
N PHE A 566 10.35 -9.75 -20.36
CA PHE A 566 10.58 -9.37 -21.76
C PHE A 566 11.55 -10.33 -22.44
N SER A 567 11.43 -10.46 -23.77
CA SER A 567 12.23 -11.42 -24.53
C SER A 567 13.76 -11.27 -24.42
N PRO A 568 14.34 -10.06 -24.25
CA PRO A 568 15.78 -9.94 -23.98
C PRO A 568 16.16 -10.47 -22.59
N ASP A 569 15.27 -10.31 -21.60
CA ASP A 569 15.54 -10.68 -20.19
C ASP A 569 15.39 -12.19 -19.95
N PHE A 570 14.70 -12.91 -20.84
CA PHE A 570 14.59 -14.37 -20.77
C PHE A 570 15.94 -15.08 -20.81
N GLY A 571 16.95 -14.48 -21.46
CA GLY A 571 18.31 -15.02 -21.51
C GLY A 571 19.13 -14.72 -20.25
N VAL A 572 18.66 -13.88 -19.33
CA VAL A 572 19.45 -13.44 -18.18
C VAL A 572 19.17 -14.35 -16.98
N SER A 573 20.08 -15.29 -16.69
CA SER A 573 19.90 -16.22 -15.57
C SER A 573 19.85 -15.50 -14.20
N ILE A 574 18.97 -15.98 -13.32
CA ILE A 574 18.98 -15.61 -11.90
C ILE A 574 20.06 -16.46 -11.21
N ALA A 575 21.22 -15.90 -10.93
CA ALA A 575 22.35 -16.64 -10.34
C ALA A 575 22.18 -16.81 -8.82
N ASP A 576 21.28 -17.69 -8.38
CA ASP A 576 20.92 -17.88 -6.97
C ASP A 576 20.96 -19.36 -6.51
N GLY A 577 21.58 -20.22 -7.32
CA GLY A 577 21.73 -21.65 -7.04
C GLY A 577 20.38 -22.38 -6.91
N ASN A 578 20.31 -23.28 -5.92
CA ASN A 578 19.08 -24.04 -5.67
C ASN A 578 18.01 -23.16 -5.04
N ARG A 579 16.79 -23.24 -5.57
CA ARG A 579 15.66 -22.42 -5.13
C ARG A 579 14.43 -23.29 -4.95
N VAL A 580 13.64 -23.01 -3.91
CA VAL A 580 12.30 -23.56 -3.71
C VAL A 580 11.36 -22.39 -3.44
N TRP A 581 10.25 -22.33 -4.16
CA TRP A 581 9.32 -21.22 -4.06
C TRP A 581 7.92 -21.62 -4.52
N TRP A 582 6.95 -20.75 -4.28
CA TRP A 582 5.58 -20.93 -4.75
C TRP A 582 5.30 -19.97 -5.87
N LEU A 583 4.53 -20.41 -6.86
CA LEU A 583 3.93 -19.53 -7.83
C LEU A 583 2.44 -19.46 -7.55
N VAL A 584 1.99 -18.32 -7.05
CA VAL A 584 0.61 -18.11 -6.62
C VAL A 584 -0.04 -17.10 -7.55
N SER A 585 -1.17 -17.47 -8.13
CA SER A 585 -1.93 -16.53 -8.94
C SER A 585 -2.59 -15.48 -8.06
N ASN A 586 -2.75 -14.28 -8.62
CA ASN A 586 -3.76 -13.37 -8.14
C ASN A 586 -5.15 -14.02 -8.20
N PRO A 587 -6.11 -13.57 -7.36
CA PRO A 587 -7.51 -13.95 -7.49
C PRO A 587 -8.04 -13.72 -8.91
N ILE A 588 -8.70 -14.74 -9.47
CA ILE A 588 -9.35 -14.66 -10.79
C ILE A 588 -10.84 -14.87 -10.59
N MET A 589 -11.65 -13.91 -11.03
CA MET A 589 -13.10 -13.98 -10.98
C MET A 589 -13.67 -14.65 -12.23
N ALA A 590 -14.66 -15.53 -12.07
CA ALA A 590 -15.53 -15.95 -13.17
C ALA A 590 -16.37 -14.75 -13.63
N PRO A 591 -16.22 -14.27 -14.88
CA PRO A 591 -16.86 -13.04 -15.33
C PRO A 591 -18.37 -13.19 -15.48
N ASP A 592 -19.09 -12.08 -15.39
CA ASP A 592 -20.57 -12.03 -15.37
C ASP A 592 -21.27 -12.43 -16.69
N GLY A 593 -20.51 -12.81 -17.73
CA GLY A 593 -21.02 -13.08 -19.09
C GLY A 593 -20.98 -14.54 -19.54
N GLY A 594 -20.62 -15.49 -18.67
CA GLY A 594 -20.62 -16.92 -19.02
C GLY A 594 -20.24 -17.84 -17.87
N LEU A 595 -20.82 -19.05 -17.86
CA LEU A 595 -20.45 -20.08 -16.90
C LEU A 595 -18.99 -20.50 -17.14
N SER A 596 -18.13 -20.18 -16.18
CA SER A 596 -16.74 -20.66 -16.16
C SER A 596 -16.73 -22.09 -15.63
N GLU A 597 -16.68 -23.04 -16.56
CA GLU A 597 -16.81 -24.48 -16.28
C GLU A 597 -15.47 -25.19 -16.31
N ARG A 598 -14.43 -24.50 -16.81
CA ARG A 598 -13.12 -25.08 -17.08
C ARG A 598 -12.01 -24.14 -16.64
N PHE A 599 -10.94 -24.73 -16.11
CA PHE A 599 -9.71 -24.05 -15.73
C PHE A 599 -8.52 -24.68 -16.45
N LEU A 600 -7.67 -23.87 -17.05
CA LEU A 600 -6.49 -24.34 -17.77
C LEU A 600 -5.23 -23.61 -17.26
N VAL A 601 -4.15 -24.38 -17.13
CA VAL A 601 -2.83 -23.91 -16.70
C VAL A 601 -1.78 -24.30 -17.74
N GLY A 602 -0.97 -23.33 -18.14
CA GLY A 602 0.26 -23.53 -18.91
C GLY A 602 1.44 -22.83 -18.25
N LEU A 603 2.60 -23.45 -18.28
CA LEU A 603 3.87 -22.92 -17.80
C LEU A 603 4.87 -22.89 -18.95
N ASP A 604 5.55 -21.76 -19.10
CA ASP A 604 6.74 -21.63 -19.92
C ASP A 604 7.94 -21.31 -19.01
N LEU A 605 9.00 -22.09 -19.16
CA LEU A 605 10.27 -21.93 -18.46
C LEU A 605 11.29 -21.34 -19.43
N TYR A 606 12.00 -20.31 -18.99
CA TYR A 606 13.06 -19.66 -19.79
C TYR A 606 14.38 -19.62 -19.04
N GLY A 607 15.48 -19.54 -19.79
CA GLY A 607 16.81 -19.29 -19.23
C GLY A 607 17.86 -19.04 -20.30
N ASP A 608 19.07 -18.77 -19.83
CA ASP A 608 20.24 -18.53 -20.69
C ASP A 608 20.56 -19.77 -21.53
N LYS A 609 20.54 -19.68 -22.86
CA LYS A 609 20.88 -20.83 -23.74
C LYS A 609 22.32 -21.34 -23.59
N LEU A 610 23.20 -20.54 -22.99
CA LEU A 610 24.59 -20.88 -22.71
C LEU A 610 24.79 -21.44 -21.29
N SER A 611 23.72 -21.56 -20.50
CA SER A 611 23.79 -22.16 -19.17
C SER A 611 24.10 -23.66 -19.22
N GLY A 612 24.70 -24.16 -18.13
CA GLY A 612 24.86 -25.61 -17.94
C GLY A 612 23.53 -26.32 -17.68
N PRO A 613 23.53 -27.65 -17.53
CA PRO A 613 22.31 -28.42 -17.24
C PRO A 613 21.58 -27.93 -15.98
N ILE A 614 20.25 -27.95 -16.05
CA ILE A 614 19.35 -27.44 -15.01
C ILE A 614 18.33 -28.51 -14.70
N LYS A 615 18.03 -28.71 -13.42
CA LYS A 615 16.90 -29.52 -12.99
C LYS A 615 15.79 -28.61 -12.51
N PHE A 616 14.59 -28.77 -13.08
CA PHE A 616 13.37 -28.13 -12.63
C PHE A 616 12.43 -29.17 -12.04
N LYS A 617 11.76 -28.84 -10.95
CA LYS A 617 10.80 -29.71 -10.27
C LYS A 617 9.52 -28.94 -9.97
N LEU A 618 8.39 -29.53 -10.37
CA LEU A 618 7.05 -29.06 -10.07
C LEU A 618 6.38 -30.06 -9.14
N SER A 619 5.79 -29.57 -8.05
CA SER A 619 5.06 -30.38 -7.09
C SER A 619 3.84 -29.62 -6.55
N SER A 620 2.94 -30.35 -5.90
CA SER A 620 1.78 -29.79 -5.18
C SER A 620 0.96 -28.76 -5.99
N PRO A 621 0.40 -29.09 -7.18
CA PRO A 621 -0.53 -28.20 -7.84
C PRO A 621 -1.82 -28.04 -7.03
N ILE A 622 -2.18 -26.81 -6.71
CA ILE A 622 -3.36 -26.47 -5.91
C ILE A 622 -4.22 -25.51 -6.69
N LEU A 623 -5.46 -25.89 -6.98
CA LEU A 623 -6.49 -24.99 -7.48
C LEU A 623 -7.61 -24.93 -6.46
N ARG A 624 -8.00 -23.75 -6.00
CA ARG A 624 -9.13 -23.60 -5.07
C ARG A 624 -10.06 -22.50 -5.48
N GLU A 625 -11.33 -22.70 -5.12
CA GLU A 625 -12.28 -21.60 -4.94
C GLU A 625 -11.88 -20.85 -3.66
N ILE A 626 -11.88 -19.51 -3.72
CA ILE A 626 -11.56 -18.64 -2.59
C ILE A 626 -12.71 -17.66 -2.34
N PRO A 627 -12.81 -17.08 -1.13
CA PRO A 627 -13.74 -15.98 -0.89
C PRO A 627 -13.44 -14.79 -1.79
N ASP A 628 -14.46 -13.96 -2.03
CA ASP A 628 -14.29 -12.66 -2.66
C ASP A 628 -13.24 -11.83 -1.91
N PRO A 629 -12.14 -11.39 -2.57
CA PRO A 629 -11.10 -10.64 -1.90
C PRO A 629 -11.54 -9.21 -1.53
N ARG A 630 -12.54 -8.63 -2.21
CA ARG A 630 -12.89 -7.20 -2.10
C ARG A 630 -13.20 -6.76 -0.65
N PRO A 631 -14.06 -7.46 0.12
CA PRO A 631 -14.37 -7.03 1.48
C PRO A 631 -13.16 -7.03 2.41
N ALA A 632 -12.23 -7.98 2.25
CA ALA A 632 -11.00 -8.05 3.06
C ALA A 632 -10.07 -6.84 2.83
N TRP A 633 -10.20 -6.22 1.66
CA TRP A 633 -9.46 -5.04 1.23
C TRP A 633 -10.28 -3.74 1.31
N GLY A 634 -11.49 -3.78 1.87
CA GLY A 634 -12.35 -2.59 2.02
C GLY A 634 -12.86 -2.01 0.70
N TYR A 635 -13.15 -2.88 -0.27
CA TYR A 635 -13.78 -2.54 -1.56
C TYR A 635 -15.26 -2.91 -1.59
#